data_AF-A0A8J1YNG2-F1
#
_entry.id   AF-A0A8J1YNG2-F1
#
_cell.length_a   1.000
_cell.length_b   1.000
_cell.length_c   1.000
_cell.angle_alpha   90.00
_cell.angle_beta   90.00
_cell.angle_gamma   90.00
#
_symmetry.space_group_name_H-M   'P 1'
#
loop_
_entity.id
_entity.type
_entity.pdbx_description
1 polymer ?
#
loop_
_entity_poly.entity_id
_entity_poly.type
_entity_poly.pdbx_seq_one_letter_code
_entity_poly.pdbx_strand_id
1 'polypeptide(L)'
;MPGVAQNGLPIPSLNYATLLYHCNALLSWYSTLILAFTLHTSGIYRLPWLVEHLGEIMTVSIITSCICSVLIDILGRSLHYGGKPLRMSGNLLYDHFMGVSLNPRLGTIDLKMFAEIRVPWVLLFLISLSGAVKQYEELGRVTGNMAHMVLATGLYMNACAKGEQMIPHTWDMFHEKFGWMLIFWNMAGVPLTYCYPVIYMIRSSSSSYEFPLIGQIAMFTTLLVSYSIFDTSMAQKSNFKMQQQGEYKPRAAFPTLPWHDSIEAEVRDDDEIAVERDDFSLGIETAFTQSSLCASQYSTTTSGSKIGPPAAHALISRHDLRHSIASFEKLMAAAKAYRNALLALSTATAAFASAMEAISRVKGCRSSNSALAGASGLQFLISNHEQILADTVYRQFEIPLLEALDHYKLITADRLAMYEKSLHEQSARIRRTEAENHEVGRRKKRDLHSFRKALAELQRQVEELDCLKAGYHEEVLEGEDEIWETVLGKVAFVVRSQLDFYEKISEKASDPVLEPLVMSIPDPFDSYGPPREEGLILSVLAPLGVLESSTPQSPNSKLTRSHSSPSTSNPDQFSSTNGEPFPAPISSPLVADTIVVSAIGQNEGVAEDADIVGRARRELGIIEERDTSSIVPPEFAVTHVAEEEEAAYADARPIVDANEAIASREIPEVDRLGGGDDASQ
;
A
#
# COMPACT_ATOMS: atom_id res chain seq x y z
N MET A 1 1.59 -21.08 37.66
CA MET A 1 2.64 -20.27 38.31
C MET A 1 2.01 -18.96 38.81
N PRO A 2 2.61 -18.26 39.79
CA PRO A 2 2.14 -16.93 40.20
C PRO A 2 2.08 -15.96 39.02
N GLY A 3 1.16 -15.01 39.04
CA GLY A 3 0.91 -14.09 37.92
C GLY A 3 -0.11 -13.01 38.24
N VAL A 4 -0.25 -12.05 37.34
CA VAL A 4 -1.25 -10.97 37.43
C VAL A 4 -2.55 -11.46 36.80
N ALA A 5 -3.69 -11.10 37.38
CA ALA A 5 -5.00 -11.33 36.77
C ALA A 5 -5.46 -10.08 36.03
N GLN A 6 -5.82 -10.22 34.76
CA GLN A 6 -6.22 -9.12 33.88
C GLN A 6 -7.55 -9.42 33.20
N ASN A 7 -8.43 -8.41 33.12
CA ASN A 7 -9.66 -8.49 32.34
C ASN A 7 -9.38 -8.15 30.87
N GLY A 8 -9.86 -8.99 29.96
CA GLY A 8 -9.90 -8.69 28.52
C GLY A 8 -11.06 -7.76 28.17
N LEU A 9 -11.15 -7.38 26.89
CA LEU A 9 -12.21 -6.50 26.38
C LEU A 9 -13.63 -7.12 26.54
N PRO A 10 -14.68 -6.30 26.71
CA PRO A 10 -16.05 -6.77 26.92
C PRO A 10 -16.63 -7.39 25.65
N ILE A 11 -16.91 -8.69 25.67
CA ILE A 11 -17.19 -9.48 24.45
C ILE A 11 -18.69 -9.42 24.09
N PRO A 12 -19.07 -8.88 22.91
CA PRO A 12 -20.49 -8.76 22.53
C PRO A 12 -21.25 -10.09 22.52
N SER A 13 -20.60 -11.18 22.08
CA SER A 13 -21.18 -12.53 22.05
C SER A 13 -21.43 -13.16 23.42
N LEU A 14 -20.89 -12.55 24.49
CA LEU A 14 -21.10 -12.94 25.90
C LEU A 14 -21.88 -11.85 26.67
N ASN A 15 -22.75 -11.10 25.99
CA ASN A 15 -23.50 -9.97 26.57
C ASN A 15 -22.58 -8.92 27.22
N TYR A 16 -21.47 -8.59 26.57
CA TYR A 16 -20.42 -7.67 27.06
C TYR A 16 -19.71 -8.12 28.36
N ALA A 17 -19.81 -9.40 28.74
CA ALA A 17 -18.99 -9.94 29.81
C ALA A 17 -17.50 -9.91 29.43
N THR A 18 -16.64 -9.56 30.39
CA THR A 18 -15.19 -9.60 30.26
C THR A 18 -14.67 -10.97 30.69
N LEU A 19 -13.66 -11.49 29.98
CA LEU A 19 -12.97 -12.72 30.37
C LEU A 19 -11.74 -12.40 31.21
N LEU A 20 -11.56 -13.12 32.31
CA LEU A 20 -10.36 -13.04 33.15
C LEU A 20 -9.22 -13.89 32.55
N TYR A 21 -8.02 -13.34 32.51
CA TYR A 21 -6.79 -13.98 32.03
C TYR A 21 -5.72 -13.96 33.14
N HIS A 22 -5.00 -15.07 33.30
CA HIS A 22 -3.93 -15.22 34.30
C HIS A 22 -2.55 -15.10 33.65
N CYS A 23 -1.98 -13.91 33.68
CA CYS A 23 -0.72 -13.53 33.06
C CYS A 23 0.49 -13.97 33.93
N ASN A 24 1.16 -15.06 33.54
CA ASN A 24 2.37 -15.57 34.21
C ASN A 24 3.55 -15.90 33.26
N ALA A 25 3.62 -15.30 32.07
CA ALA A 25 4.65 -15.50 31.05
C ALA A 25 6.04 -15.22 31.58
N LEU A 26 6.27 -14.06 32.20
CA LEU A 26 7.61 -13.69 32.69
C LEU A 26 8.22 -14.73 33.66
N LEU A 27 7.45 -15.25 34.62
CA LEU A 27 7.94 -16.29 35.54
C LEU A 27 8.14 -17.64 34.84
N SER A 28 7.21 -18.01 33.96
CA SER A 28 7.32 -19.24 33.16
C SER A 28 8.48 -19.19 32.17
N TRP A 29 8.78 -18.01 31.62
CA TRP A 29 9.87 -17.76 30.69
C TRP A 29 11.22 -17.98 31.35
N TYR A 30 11.49 -17.29 32.47
CA TYR A 30 12.71 -17.52 33.24
C TYR A 30 12.80 -18.94 33.81
N SER A 31 11.67 -19.57 34.17
CA SER A 31 11.66 -20.99 34.57
C SER A 31 12.10 -21.90 33.42
N THR A 32 11.64 -21.66 32.19
CA THR A 32 12.07 -22.40 30.99
C THR A 32 13.55 -22.17 30.69
N LEU A 33 14.06 -20.94 30.84
CA LEU A 33 15.49 -20.64 30.65
C LEU A 33 16.38 -21.36 31.68
N ILE A 34 15.98 -21.35 32.96
CA ILE A 34 16.68 -22.07 34.04
C ILE A 34 16.63 -23.58 33.77
N LEU A 35 15.49 -24.11 33.33
CA LEU A 35 15.36 -25.52 32.99
C LEU A 35 16.23 -25.91 31.78
N ALA A 36 16.23 -25.11 30.71
CA ALA A 36 17.07 -25.36 29.54
C ALA A 36 18.56 -25.30 29.89
N PHE A 37 18.98 -24.32 30.70
CA PHE A 37 20.36 -24.21 31.17
C PHE A 37 20.78 -25.39 32.06
N THR A 38 19.94 -25.78 33.03
CA THR A 38 20.23 -26.91 33.93
C THR A 38 20.25 -28.26 33.20
N LEU A 39 19.34 -28.49 32.26
CA LEU A 39 19.34 -29.68 31.41
C LEU A 39 20.56 -29.75 30.49
N HIS A 40 21.03 -28.60 29.98
CA HIS A 40 22.24 -28.53 29.16
C HIS A 40 23.52 -28.77 29.98
N THR A 41 23.67 -28.08 31.11
CA THR A 41 24.86 -28.19 31.97
C THR A 41 24.96 -29.53 32.72
N SER A 42 23.84 -30.19 33.01
CA SER A 42 23.82 -31.56 33.54
C SER A 42 24.09 -32.64 32.50
N GLY A 43 24.16 -32.30 31.21
CA GLY A 43 24.36 -33.24 30.11
C GLY A 43 23.14 -34.12 29.79
N ILE A 44 21.99 -33.91 30.46
CA ILE A 44 20.76 -34.68 30.22
C ILE A 44 20.17 -34.36 28.85
N TYR A 45 20.26 -33.11 28.40
CA TYR A 45 19.74 -32.68 27.10
C TYR A 45 20.69 -31.67 26.43
N ARG A 46 21.22 -32.02 25.26
CA ARG A 46 22.12 -31.15 24.50
C ARG A 46 21.31 -30.14 23.70
N LEU A 47 21.39 -28.85 24.06
CA LEU A 47 20.57 -27.81 23.44
C LEU A 47 20.63 -27.77 21.89
N PRO A 48 21.80 -27.90 21.24
CA PRO A 48 21.94 -28.11 19.78
C PRO A 48 21.01 -29.11 19.10
N TRP A 49 20.49 -30.11 19.84
CA TRP A 49 19.61 -31.14 19.32
C TRP A 49 18.36 -30.56 18.62
N LEU A 50 17.83 -29.42 19.10
CA LEU A 50 16.68 -28.74 18.49
C LEU A 50 16.93 -28.37 17.02
N VAL A 51 18.11 -27.83 16.71
CA VAL A 51 18.42 -27.43 15.32
C VAL A 51 18.77 -28.63 14.46
N GLU A 52 19.45 -29.63 15.02
CA GLU A 52 19.83 -30.84 14.29
C GLU A 52 18.60 -31.67 13.85
N HIS A 53 17.55 -31.73 14.68
CA HIS A 53 16.32 -32.48 14.41
C HIS A 53 15.15 -31.56 14.00
N LEU A 54 15.44 -30.34 13.53
CA LEU A 54 14.43 -29.33 13.23
C LEU A 54 13.40 -29.79 12.18
N GLY A 55 13.80 -30.63 11.22
CA GLY A 55 12.90 -31.23 10.24
C GLY A 55 11.86 -32.15 10.88
N GLU A 56 12.27 -32.95 11.85
CA GLU A 56 11.37 -33.83 12.62
C GLU A 56 10.41 -33.01 13.49
N ILE A 57 10.95 -32.01 14.20
CA ILE A 57 10.15 -31.07 14.99
C ILE A 57 9.13 -30.36 14.11
N MET A 58 9.51 -29.91 12.91
CA MET A 58 8.61 -29.26 11.96
C MET A 58 7.48 -30.18 11.51
N THR A 59 7.80 -31.41 11.12
CA THR A 59 6.77 -32.40 10.73
C THR A 59 5.82 -32.70 11.89
N VAL A 60 6.33 -32.89 13.10
CA VAL A 60 5.51 -33.13 14.30
C VAL A 60 4.64 -31.92 14.63
N SER A 61 5.15 -30.69 14.56
CA SER A 61 4.37 -29.46 14.82
C SER A 61 3.26 -29.25 13.80
N ILE A 62 3.51 -29.52 12.51
CA ILE A 62 2.50 -29.45 11.44
C ILE A 62 1.40 -30.50 11.66
N ILE A 63 1.76 -31.75 11.94
CA ILE A 63 0.79 -32.82 12.21
C ILE A 63 -0.02 -32.50 13.47
N THR A 64 0.65 -32.03 14.54
CA THR A 64 0.01 -31.71 15.81
C THR A 64 -0.96 -30.53 15.67
N SER A 65 -0.59 -29.46 14.95
CA SER A 65 -1.46 -28.30 14.76
C SER A 65 -2.72 -28.65 13.94
N CYS A 66 -2.57 -29.45 12.88
CA CYS A 66 -3.70 -29.99 12.12
C CYS A 66 -4.61 -30.92 12.95
N ILE A 67 -4.05 -31.76 13.82
CA ILE A 67 -4.85 -32.60 14.74
C ILE A 67 -5.57 -31.73 15.77
N CYS A 68 -4.89 -30.74 16.36
CA CYS A 68 -5.46 -29.84 17.35
C CYS A 68 -6.60 -28.99 16.77
N SER A 69 -6.47 -28.47 15.54
CA SER A 69 -7.52 -27.70 14.88
C SER A 69 -8.74 -28.56 14.54
N VAL A 70 -8.56 -29.78 14.03
CA VAL A 70 -9.66 -30.73 13.77
C VAL A 70 -10.36 -31.11 15.07
N LEU A 71 -9.61 -31.36 16.14
CA LEU A 71 -10.18 -31.68 17.45
C LEU A 71 -10.97 -30.49 18.03
N ILE A 72 -10.45 -29.26 17.94
CA ILE A 72 -11.13 -28.06 18.43
C ILE A 72 -12.37 -27.72 17.61
N ASP A 73 -12.33 -27.89 16.29
CA ASP A 73 -13.47 -27.70 15.39
C ASP A 73 -14.59 -28.73 15.68
N ILE A 74 -14.25 -30.01 15.82
CA ILE A 74 -15.21 -31.06 16.21
C ILE A 74 -15.81 -30.77 17.60
N LEU A 75 -14.99 -30.46 18.60
CA LEU A 75 -15.49 -30.13 19.95
C LEU A 75 -16.34 -28.86 19.97
N GLY A 76 -15.99 -27.85 19.15
CA GLY A 76 -16.76 -26.62 18.97
C GLY A 76 -18.14 -26.87 18.35
N ARG A 77 -18.22 -27.71 17.30
CA ARG A 77 -19.48 -28.05 16.62
C ARG A 77 -20.35 -29.03 17.40
N SER A 78 -19.76 -30.06 18.01
CA SER A 78 -20.52 -31.14 18.66
C SER A 78 -20.83 -30.89 20.14
N LEU A 79 -19.94 -30.22 20.88
CA LEU A 79 -20.07 -30.01 22.33
C LEU A 79 -20.15 -28.52 22.73
N HIS A 80 -20.17 -27.60 21.76
CA HIS A 80 -20.12 -26.15 22.00
C HIS A 80 -18.91 -25.73 22.86
N TYR A 81 -17.77 -26.39 22.64
CA TYR A 81 -16.54 -26.14 23.39
C TYR A 81 -15.97 -24.74 23.07
N GLY A 82 -15.83 -23.91 24.11
CA GLY A 82 -15.47 -22.50 23.97
C GLY A 82 -16.64 -21.55 23.70
N GLY A 83 -17.89 -22.03 23.79
CA GLY A 83 -19.10 -21.23 23.63
C GLY A 83 -19.95 -21.66 22.43
N LYS A 84 -21.05 -20.93 22.21
CA LYS A 84 -21.91 -21.15 21.04
C LYS A 84 -21.15 -20.78 19.76
N PRO A 85 -21.35 -21.52 18.64
CA PRO A 85 -20.78 -21.18 17.34
C PRO A 85 -21.09 -19.73 16.96
N LEU A 86 -20.04 -18.96 16.63
CA LEU A 86 -20.15 -17.52 16.39
C LEU A 86 -19.82 -17.20 14.93
N ARG A 87 -20.70 -16.47 14.24
CA ARG A 87 -20.50 -15.99 12.86
C ARG A 87 -19.97 -17.11 11.94
N MET A 88 -20.82 -18.12 11.72
CA MET A 88 -20.58 -19.25 10.81
C MET A 88 -21.00 -18.85 9.39
N SER A 89 -20.21 -19.21 8.38
CA SER A 89 -20.57 -18.99 6.96
C SER A 89 -21.40 -20.14 6.38
N GLY A 90 -21.43 -21.30 7.03
CA GLY A 90 -22.07 -22.51 6.53
C GLY A 90 -21.19 -23.34 5.58
N ASN A 91 -20.05 -22.79 5.14
CA ASN A 91 -19.03 -23.55 4.42
C ASN A 91 -18.10 -24.24 5.43
N LEU A 92 -18.19 -25.57 5.51
CA LEU A 92 -17.46 -26.39 6.48
C LEU A 92 -15.94 -26.14 6.50
N LEU A 93 -15.33 -25.91 5.33
CA LEU A 93 -13.88 -25.70 5.18
C LEU A 93 -13.49 -24.30 5.65
N TYR A 94 -14.26 -23.27 5.30
CA TYR A 94 -14.02 -21.90 5.76
C TYR A 94 -14.24 -21.77 7.27
N ASP A 95 -15.31 -22.37 7.80
CA ASP A 95 -15.59 -22.35 9.24
C ASP A 95 -14.57 -23.18 10.05
N HIS A 96 -13.92 -24.19 9.45
CA HIS A 96 -12.76 -24.86 10.05
C HIS A 96 -11.50 -23.99 10.01
N PHE A 97 -11.25 -23.29 8.89
CA PHE A 97 -10.10 -22.42 8.70
C PHE A 97 -10.11 -21.24 9.68
N MET A 98 -11.23 -20.51 9.74
CA MET A 98 -11.42 -19.36 10.65
C MET A 98 -11.74 -19.81 12.09
N GLY A 99 -12.45 -20.92 12.27
CA GLY A 99 -12.79 -21.47 13.58
C GLY A 99 -14.23 -21.23 14.02
N VAL A 100 -14.66 -22.03 14.99
CA VAL A 100 -16.07 -22.14 15.44
C VAL A 100 -16.35 -21.36 16.71
N SER A 101 -15.48 -21.48 17.71
CA SER A 101 -15.58 -20.77 18.98
C SER A 101 -14.57 -19.63 19.06
N LEU A 102 -14.92 -18.58 19.82
CA LEU A 102 -14.07 -17.40 19.98
C LEU A 102 -12.85 -17.74 20.85
N ASN A 103 -13.07 -18.08 22.13
CA ASN A 103 -12.02 -18.29 23.13
C ASN A 103 -12.23 -19.62 23.87
N PRO A 104 -11.80 -20.77 23.30
CA PRO A 104 -11.90 -22.07 23.96
C PRO A 104 -10.91 -22.19 25.13
N ARG A 105 -11.39 -22.71 26.27
CA ARG A 105 -10.66 -22.72 27.54
C ARG A 105 -10.58 -24.11 28.16
N LEU A 106 -9.37 -24.47 28.62
CA LEU A 106 -9.11 -25.65 29.41
C LEU A 106 -8.94 -25.24 30.89
N GLY A 107 -10.04 -25.22 31.63
CA GLY A 107 -10.08 -24.71 33.01
C GLY A 107 -9.74 -23.21 33.04
N THR A 108 -8.67 -22.85 33.74
CA THR A 108 -8.18 -21.46 33.82
C THR A 108 -7.28 -21.05 32.65
N ILE A 109 -6.94 -21.97 31.74
CA ILE A 109 -6.04 -21.71 30.61
C ILE A 109 -6.88 -21.38 29.37
N ASP A 110 -6.67 -20.20 28.82
CA ASP A 110 -7.21 -19.83 27.51
C ASP A 110 -6.28 -20.37 26.40
N LEU A 111 -6.82 -21.20 25.50
CA LEU A 111 -6.00 -21.93 24.53
C LEU A 111 -5.39 -21.00 23.47
N LYS A 112 -6.07 -19.90 23.14
CA LYS A 112 -5.54 -18.88 22.23
C LYS A 112 -4.35 -18.16 22.85
N MET A 113 -4.54 -17.59 24.04
CA MET A 113 -3.47 -16.85 24.73
C MET A 113 -2.27 -17.74 25.05
N PHE A 114 -2.52 -19.03 25.34
CA PHE A 114 -1.44 -20.02 25.46
C PHE A 114 -0.71 -20.23 24.13
N ALA A 115 -1.45 -20.45 23.03
CA ALA A 115 -0.86 -20.66 21.71
C ALA A 115 -0.09 -19.43 21.21
N GLU A 116 -0.66 -18.22 21.29
CA GLU A 116 -0.09 -16.97 20.78
C GLU A 116 1.25 -16.60 21.44
N ILE A 117 1.38 -16.81 22.75
CA ILE A 117 2.52 -16.31 23.52
C ILE A 117 3.52 -17.43 23.84
N ARG A 118 3.03 -18.62 24.25
CA ARG A 118 3.87 -19.61 24.96
C ARG A 118 4.52 -20.64 24.07
N VAL A 119 3.92 -20.92 22.92
CA VAL A 119 4.42 -21.90 21.95
C VAL A 119 5.42 -21.28 20.97
N PRO A 120 5.06 -20.25 20.16
CA PRO A 120 5.90 -19.78 19.06
C PRO A 120 7.17 -19.10 19.55
N TRP A 121 7.05 -18.09 20.41
CA TRP A 121 8.17 -17.21 20.77
C TRP A 121 9.20 -17.91 21.66
N VAL A 122 8.75 -18.79 22.57
CA VAL A 122 9.63 -19.62 23.41
C VAL A 122 10.40 -20.61 22.55
N LEU A 123 9.72 -21.30 21.61
CA LEU A 123 10.37 -22.25 20.71
C LEU A 123 11.35 -21.55 19.76
N LEU A 124 10.96 -20.41 19.18
CA LEU A 124 11.81 -19.59 18.30
C LEU A 124 13.12 -19.19 18.99
N PHE A 125 13.06 -18.68 20.23
CA PHE A 125 14.28 -18.36 20.97
C PHE A 125 15.11 -19.60 21.30
N LEU A 126 14.49 -20.72 21.70
CA LEU A 126 15.23 -21.95 21.99
C LEU A 126 15.93 -22.52 20.75
N ILE A 127 15.33 -22.37 19.56
CA ILE A 127 15.98 -22.69 18.28
C ILE A 127 17.16 -21.73 18.02
N SER A 128 17.00 -20.42 18.23
CA SER A 128 18.09 -19.44 18.11
C SER A 128 19.25 -19.72 19.06
N LEU A 129 18.96 -20.03 20.33
CA LEU A 129 19.97 -20.35 21.33
C LEU A 129 20.65 -21.70 21.06
N SER A 130 19.89 -22.73 20.67
CA SER A 130 20.41 -23.99 20.14
C SER A 130 21.37 -23.74 18.98
N GLY A 131 21.00 -22.83 18.08
CA GLY A 131 21.81 -22.47 16.92
C GLY A 131 23.13 -21.79 17.27
N ALA A 132 23.12 -20.90 18.26
CA ALA A 132 24.34 -20.28 18.77
C ALA A 132 25.28 -21.28 19.47
N VAL A 133 24.75 -22.22 20.27
CA VAL A 133 25.55 -23.29 20.87
C VAL A 133 26.12 -24.23 19.80
N LYS A 134 25.31 -24.61 18.81
CA LYS A 134 25.73 -25.45 17.68
C LYS A 134 26.86 -24.79 16.86
N GLN A 135 26.71 -23.50 16.58
CA GLN A 135 27.75 -22.71 15.90
C GLN A 135 29.04 -22.60 16.74
N TYR A 136 28.92 -22.51 18.07
CA TYR A 136 30.08 -22.53 18.97
C TYR A 136 30.79 -23.90 18.98
N GLU A 137 30.06 -25.02 18.93
CA GLU A 137 30.65 -26.37 18.82
C GLU A 137 31.44 -26.54 17.51
N GLU A 138 30.97 -25.99 16.40
CA GLU A 138 31.57 -26.19 15.07
C GLU A 138 32.68 -25.17 14.73
N LEU A 139 32.53 -23.91 15.14
CA LEU A 139 33.49 -22.84 14.83
C LEU A 139 34.41 -22.45 16.01
N GLY A 140 34.14 -22.95 17.22
CA GLY A 140 34.80 -22.50 18.46
C GLY A 140 34.44 -21.07 18.88
N ARG A 141 33.53 -20.40 18.16
CA ARG A 141 33.07 -19.03 18.40
C ARG A 141 31.65 -18.82 17.87
N VAL A 142 30.92 -17.87 18.46
CA VAL A 142 29.64 -17.40 17.91
C VAL A 142 29.90 -16.19 17.00
N THR A 143 29.23 -16.13 15.86
CA THR A 143 29.32 -15.02 14.91
C THR A 143 28.49 -13.81 15.38
N GLY A 144 28.87 -12.59 14.98
CA GLY A 144 28.13 -11.38 15.33
C GLY A 144 26.66 -11.43 14.89
N ASN A 145 26.39 -11.99 13.70
CA ASN A 145 25.05 -12.16 13.15
C ASN A 145 24.21 -13.16 13.96
N MET A 146 24.81 -14.27 14.44
CA MET A 146 24.11 -15.24 15.28
C MET A 146 23.80 -14.64 16.67
N ALA A 147 24.75 -13.92 17.26
CA ALA A 147 24.53 -13.19 18.50
C ALA A 147 23.41 -12.14 18.35
N HIS A 148 23.32 -11.47 17.19
CA HIS A 148 22.23 -10.56 16.87
C HIS A 148 20.87 -11.28 16.80
N MET A 149 20.77 -12.46 16.17
CA MET A 149 19.52 -13.23 16.12
C MET A 149 19.08 -13.74 17.50
N VAL A 150 20.00 -14.17 18.36
CA VAL A 150 19.68 -14.55 19.75
C VAL A 150 19.22 -13.33 20.55
N LEU A 151 19.85 -12.16 20.36
CA LEU A 151 19.41 -10.92 21.00
C LEU A 151 18.03 -10.49 20.51
N ALA A 152 17.78 -10.48 19.20
CA ALA A 152 16.51 -10.05 18.62
C ALA A 152 15.33 -10.92 19.09
N THR A 153 15.46 -12.24 18.99
CA THR A 153 14.43 -13.19 19.46
C THR A 153 14.26 -13.14 20.99
N GLY A 154 15.34 -12.91 21.73
CA GLY A 154 15.32 -12.77 23.19
C GLY A 154 14.61 -11.49 23.66
N LEU A 155 14.92 -10.35 23.05
CA LEU A 155 14.24 -9.07 23.30
C LEU A 155 12.74 -9.16 22.98
N TYR A 156 12.39 -9.76 21.84
CA TYR A 156 11.00 -9.89 21.42
C TYR A 156 10.19 -10.82 22.35
N MET A 157 10.69 -12.04 22.64
CA MET A 157 10.07 -12.93 23.63
C MET A 157 9.94 -12.27 25.00
N ASN A 158 10.95 -11.51 25.44
CA ASN A 158 10.88 -10.81 26.72
C ASN A 158 9.82 -9.68 26.70
N ALA A 159 9.67 -8.95 25.59
CA ALA A 159 8.60 -7.96 25.43
C ALA A 159 7.22 -8.61 25.51
N CYS A 160 6.98 -9.72 24.79
CA CYS A 160 5.73 -10.49 24.89
C CYS A 160 5.47 -11.00 26.32
N ALA A 161 6.51 -11.46 27.03
CA ALA A 161 6.37 -11.97 28.40
C ALA A 161 6.14 -10.87 29.46
N LYS A 162 6.70 -9.67 29.23
CA LYS A 162 6.51 -8.45 30.03
C LYS A 162 5.12 -7.83 29.79
N GLY A 163 4.74 -7.73 28.52
CA GLY A 163 3.50 -7.12 28.03
C GLY A 163 2.30 -8.07 28.00
N GLU A 164 2.39 -9.29 28.55
CA GLU A 164 1.35 -10.33 28.48
C GLU A 164 -0.05 -9.84 28.92
N GLN A 165 -0.14 -8.92 29.90
CA GLN A 165 -1.41 -8.31 30.31
C GLN A 165 -2.06 -7.39 29.26
N MET A 166 -1.32 -6.94 28.25
CA MET A 166 -1.81 -6.08 27.17
C MET A 166 -2.35 -6.92 25.99
N ILE A 167 -1.99 -8.20 25.92
CA ILE A 167 -2.36 -9.10 24.81
C ILE A 167 -3.86 -9.46 24.77
N PRO A 168 -4.60 -9.60 25.88
CA PRO A 168 -6.06 -9.71 25.86
C PRO A 168 -6.84 -8.55 25.19
N HIS A 169 -6.15 -7.48 24.78
CA HIS A 169 -6.71 -6.34 24.04
C HIS A 169 -6.31 -6.34 22.54
N THR A 170 -5.60 -7.37 22.06
CA THR A 170 -5.27 -7.53 20.62
C THR A 170 -6.49 -7.98 19.81
N TRP A 171 -6.38 -7.82 18.49
CA TRP A 171 -7.44 -8.20 17.56
C TRP A 171 -7.67 -9.71 17.54
N ASP A 172 -6.60 -10.51 17.56
CA ASP A 172 -6.62 -11.98 17.61
C ASP A 172 -7.37 -12.53 18.85
N MET A 173 -7.24 -11.87 20.00
CA MET A 173 -7.94 -12.27 21.22
C MET A 173 -9.42 -11.87 21.23
N PHE A 174 -9.76 -10.70 20.67
CA PHE A 174 -11.09 -10.12 20.80
C PHE A 174 -12.04 -10.42 19.62
N HIS A 175 -11.54 -10.42 18.37
CA HIS A 175 -12.38 -10.53 17.16
C HIS A 175 -12.23 -11.86 16.43
N GLU A 176 -11.01 -12.35 16.27
CA GLU A 176 -10.76 -13.55 15.45
C GLU A 176 -11.19 -14.83 16.19
N LYS A 177 -11.53 -15.91 15.49
CA LYS A 177 -11.95 -17.19 16.09
C LYS A 177 -10.78 -18.16 16.15
N PHE A 178 -10.84 -19.18 17.02
CA PHE A 178 -9.75 -20.14 17.16
C PHE A 178 -9.86 -21.29 16.15
N GLY A 179 -9.55 -21.00 14.89
CA GLY A 179 -9.54 -21.97 13.79
C GLY A 179 -8.16 -22.50 13.42
N TRP A 180 -8.13 -23.31 12.36
CA TRP A 180 -6.88 -23.85 11.78
C TRP A 180 -5.84 -22.75 11.51
N MET A 181 -6.25 -21.58 11.02
CA MET A 181 -5.34 -20.47 10.72
C MET A 181 -4.49 -20.07 11.93
N LEU A 182 -5.11 -19.69 13.06
CA LEU A 182 -4.39 -19.29 14.26
C LEU A 182 -3.66 -20.46 14.94
N ILE A 183 -4.23 -21.67 14.91
CA ILE A 183 -3.62 -22.85 15.53
C ILE A 183 -2.34 -23.25 14.77
N PHE A 184 -2.41 -23.36 13.45
CA PHE A 184 -1.28 -23.67 12.58
C PHE A 184 -0.19 -22.60 12.66
N TRP A 185 -0.58 -21.32 12.57
CA TRP A 185 0.37 -20.21 12.59
C TRP A 185 1.16 -20.14 13.91
N ASN A 186 0.48 -20.29 15.05
CA ASN A 186 1.13 -20.20 16.37
C ASN A 186 1.92 -21.47 16.75
N MET A 187 1.48 -22.66 16.34
CA MET A 187 2.17 -23.91 16.70
C MET A 187 3.29 -24.30 15.74
N ALA A 188 3.18 -23.93 14.46
CA ALA A 188 4.14 -24.30 13.42
C ALA A 188 4.66 -23.09 12.64
N GLY A 189 3.77 -22.21 12.14
CA GLY A 189 4.12 -21.10 11.26
C GLY A 189 5.21 -20.18 11.80
N VAL A 190 4.93 -19.41 12.85
CA VAL A 190 5.87 -18.45 13.46
C VAL A 190 7.20 -19.09 13.86
N PRO A 191 7.26 -20.14 14.71
CA PRO A 191 8.54 -20.62 15.24
C PRO A 191 9.44 -21.24 14.17
N LEU A 192 8.87 -21.85 13.14
CA LEU A 192 9.62 -22.63 12.16
C LEU A 192 9.96 -21.82 10.91
N THR A 193 9.19 -20.78 10.57
CA THR A 193 9.56 -19.85 9.49
C THR A 193 10.52 -18.76 9.99
N TYR A 194 10.30 -18.18 11.17
CA TYR A 194 11.13 -17.06 11.66
C TYR A 194 12.54 -17.51 12.09
N CYS A 195 12.75 -18.82 12.28
CA CYS A 195 14.07 -19.37 12.58
C CYS A 195 14.99 -19.53 11.34
N TYR A 196 14.50 -19.28 10.12
CA TYR A 196 15.28 -19.46 8.89
C TYR A 196 16.66 -18.76 8.88
N PRO A 197 16.85 -17.52 9.40
CA PRO A 197 18.18 -16.92 9.48
C PRO A 197 19.16 -17.72 10.35
N VAL A 198 18.68 -18.35 11.43
CA VAL A 198 19.48 -19.22 12.31
C VAL A 198 19.92 -20.46 11.56
N ILE A 199 18.99 -21.13 10.85
CA ILE A 199 19.30 -22.31 10.01
C ILE A 199 20.33 -21.95 8.95
N TYR A 200 20.13 -20.82 8.26
CA TYR A 200 21.03 -20.36 7.19
C TYR A 200 22.46 -20.15 7.70
N MET A 201 22.65 -19.51 8.85
CA MET A 201 23.99 -19.28 9.43
C MET A 201 24.70 -20.54 9.94
N ILE A 202 23.97 -21.63 10.16
CA ILE A 202 24.53 -22.93 10.59
C ILE A 202 24.85 -23.81 9.39
N ARG A 203 24.07 -23.70 8.30
CA ARG A 203 24.30 -24.47 7.07
C ARG A 203 25.30 -23.81 6.10
N SER A 204 25.44 -22.49 6.15
CA SER A 204 26.37 -21.71 5.33
C SER A 204 27.74 -21.56 6.00
N SER A 205 28.80 -21.42 5.21
CA SER A 205 30.12 -21.03 5.74
C SER A 205 30.09 -19.59 6.28
N SER A 206 30.83 -19.32 7.36
CA SER A 206 30.86 -18.01 8.02
C SER A 206 31.23 -16.86 7.07
N SER A 207 32.15 -17.10 6.15
CA SER A 207 32.56 -16.12 5.13
C SER A 207 31.44 -15.70 4.16
N SER A 208 30.33 -16.43 4.09
CA SER A 208 29.21 -16.10 3.19
C SER A 208 28.25 -15.07 3.79
N TYR A 209 28.27 -14.84 5.11
CA TYR A 209 27.28 -14.00 5.79
C TYR A 209 27.87 -13.06 6.84
N GLU A 210 29.08 -13.29 7.36
CA GLU A 210 29.67 -12.40 8.35
C GLU A 210 29.87 -10.99 7.81
N PHE A 211 29.15 -10.03 8.40
CA PHE A 211 29.33 -8.62 8.06
C PHE A 211 30.64 -8.08 8.64
N PRO A 212 31.25 -7.07 7.99
CA PRO A 212 32.35 -6.32 8.59
C PRO A 212 31.87 -5.63 9.88
N LEU A 213 32.81 -5.25 10.76
CA LEU A 213 32.52 -4.65 12.06
C LEU A 213 31.50 -3.49 12.00
N ILE A 214 31.60 -2.64 10.97
CA ILE A 214 30.69 -1.50 10.75
C ILE A 214 29.24 -2.00 10.50
N GLY A 215 29.07 -3.05 9.71
CA GLY A 215 27.76 -3.66 9.46
C GLY A 215 27.18 -4.33 10.71
N GLN A 216 28.03 -4.97 11.53
CA GLN A 216 27.61 -5.53 12.82
C GLN A 216 27.16 -4.41 13.78
N ILE A 217 27.94 -3.34 13.93
CA ILE A 217 27.58 -2.18 14.76
C ILE A 217 26.25 -1.56 14.28
N ALA A 218 26.09 -1.37 12.96
CA ALA A 218 24.85 -0.88 12.39
C ALA A 218 23.66 -1.79 12.73
N MET A 219 23.78 -3.11 12.52
CA MET A 219 22.72 -4.08 12.87
C MET A 219 22.34 -4.03 14.35
N PHE A 220 23.30 -4.10 15.27
CA PHE A 220 23.02 -4.06 16.71
C PHE A 220 22.41 -2.72 17.13
N THR A 221 22.88 -1.59 16.57
CA THR A 221 22.32 -0.26 16.85
C THR A 221 20.89 -0.16 16.34
N THR A 222 20.62 -0.54 15.09
CA THR A 222 19.27 -0.55 14.50
C THR A 222 18.31 -1.43 15.29
N LEU A 223 18.74 -2.63 15.73
CA LEU A 223 17.92 -3.50 16.57
C LEU A 223 17.58 -2.87 17.92
N LEU A 224 18.57 -2.30 18.62
CA LEU A 224 18.35 -1.69 19.94
C LEU A 224 17.51 -0.42 19.87
N VAL A 225 17.70 0.42 18.85
CA VAL A 225 16.88 1.62 18.59
C VAL A 225 15.45 1.22 18.23
N SER A 226 15.27 0.29 17.28
CA SER A 226 13.94 -0.19 16.87
C SER A 226 13.20 -0.84 18.03
N TYR A 227 13.89 -1.68 18.82
CA TYR A 227 13.34 -2.27 20.04
C TYR A 227 12.93 -1.21 21.05
N SER A 228 13.74 -0.16 21.23
CA SER A 228 13.43 0.91 22.18
C SER A 228 12.15 1.66 21.78
N ILE A 229 12.02 2.04 20.50
CA ILE A 229 10.84 2.72 19.96
C ILE A 229 9.60 1.82 20.04
N PHE A 230 9.72 0.55 19.65
CA PHE A 230 8.63 -0.42 19.69
C PHE A 230 8.12 -0.66 21.12
N ASP A 231 9.03 -0.90 22.06
CA ASP A 231 8.69 -1.25 23.45
C ASP A 231 8.10 -0.07 24.22
N THR A 232 8.61 1.16 24.03
CA THR A 232 8.03 2.36 24.67
C THR A 232 6.68 2.75 24.06
N SER A 233 6.57 2.82 22.73
CA SER A 233 5.31 3.23 22.07
C SER A 233 4.16 2.25 22.32
N MET A 234 4.42 0.94 22.30
CA MET A 234 3.41 -0.06 22.62
C MET A 234 3.03 -0.07 24.11
N ALA A 235 4.00 0.19 25.01
CA ALA A 235 3.71 0.35 26.44
C ALA A 235 2.84 1.59 26.69
N GLN A 236 3.22 2.77 26.19
CA GLN A 236 2.46 4.02 26.32
C GLN A 236 1.02 3.86 25.79
N LYS A 237 0.86 3.35 24.56
CA LYS A 237 -0.45 3.10 23.93
C LYS A 237 -1.33 2.15 24.73
N SER A 238 -0.74 1.09 25.31
CA SER A 238 -1.49 0.11 26.09
C SER A 238 -1.82 0.61 27.49
N ASN A 239 -0.89 1.33 28.13
CA ASN A 239 -1.07 1.99 29.42
C ASN A 239 -2.21 3.02 29.34
N PHE A 240 -2.23 3.87 28.31
CA PHE A 240 -3.30 4.84 28.07
C PHE A 240 -4.68 4.16 27.94
N LYS A 241 -4.79 3.09 27.14
CA LYS A 241 -6.03 2.31 27.03
C LYS A 241 -6.48 1.69 28.36
N MET A 242 -5.54 1.15 29.15
CA MET A 242 -5.83 0.60 30.47
C MET A 242 -6.25 1.69 31.47
N GLN A 243 -5.74 2.92 31.35
CA GLN A 243 -6.15 4.07 32.16
C GLN A 243 -7.57 4.51 31.80
N GLN A 244 -7.90 4.66 30.51
CA GLN A 244 -9.28 4.95 30.06
C GLN A 244 -10.30 3.92 30.56
N GLN A 245 -9.90 2.66 30.70
CA GLN A 245 -10.74 1.57 31.21
C GLN A 245 -10.77 1.44 32.74
N GLY A 246 -10.01 2.25 33.48
CA GLY A 246 -9.88 2.15 34.94
C GLY A 246 -9.17 0.89 35.44
N GLU A 247 -8.52 0.13 34.56
CA GLU A 247 -7.89 -1.17 34.83
C GLU A 247 -6.35 -1.12 34.84
N TYR A 248 -5.76 0.08 34.78
CA TYR A 248 -4.31 0.29 34.84
C TYR A 248 -3.72 -0.21 36.16
N LYS A 249 -2.82 -1.20 36.05
CA LYS A 249 -2.09 -1.80 37.17
C LYS A 249 -0.59 -1.76 36.86
N PRO A 250 0.17 -0.81 37.42
CA PRO A 250 1.60 -0.70 37.14
C PRO A 250 2.34 -1.96 37.60
N ARG A 251 3.20 -2.49 36.72
CA ARG A 251 3.89 -3.77 36.93
C ARG A 251 5.40 -3.60 36.68
N ALA A 252 6.20 -3.70 37.74
CA ALA A 252 7.65 -3.81 37.61
C ALA A 252 8.02 -5.16 36.97
N ALA A 253 8.31 -5.15 35.66
CA ALA A 253 8.61 -6.33 34.87
C ALA A 253 9.85 -6.10 34.00
N PHE A 254 10.97 -6.74 34.37
CA PHE A 254 12.29 -6.43 33.83
C PHE A 254 12.49 -6.90 32.37
N PRO A 255 13.21 -6.14 31.52
CA PRO A 255 13.58 -4.74 31.67
C PRO A 255 12.44 -3.81 31.24
N THR A 256 12.20 -2.78 32.04
CA THR A 256 11.36 -1.61 31.72
C THR A 256 12.23 -0.50 31.16
N LEU A 257 11.92 0.03 29.97
CA LEU A 257 12.62 1.19 29.43
C LEU A 257 12.11 2.50 30.08
N PRO A 258 12.93 3.56 30.12
CA PRO A 258 12.49 4.89 30.55
C PRO A 258 11.29 5.38 29.70
N TRP A 259 10.46 6.26 30.28
CA TRP A 259 9.33 6.92 29.60
C TRP A 259 8.16 6.00 29.15
N HIS A 260 8.10 4.74 29.60
CA HIS A 260 6.97 3.86 29.26
C HIS A 260 5.63 4.24 29.94
N ASP A 261 5.68 5.02 31.01
CA ASP A 261 4.51 5.47 31.81
C ASP A 261 4.17 6.95 31.60
N SER A 262 5.02 7.73 30.91
CA SER A 262 4.79 9.17 30.73
C SER A 262 3.66 9.41 29.73
N ILE A 263 2.51 9.82 30.26
CA ILE A 263 1.34 10.28 29.51
C ILE A 263 1.04 11.68 30.06
N GLU A 264 1.46 12.71 29.33
CA GLU A 264 0.91 14.06 29.49
C GLU A 264 -0.38 14.09 28.66
N ALA A 265 -1.51 13.89 29.33
CA ALA A 265 -2.83 14.02 28.73
C ALA A 265 -3.40 15.39 29.09
N GLU A 266 -3.31 16.34 28.16
CA GLU A 266 -4.07 17.60 28.27
C GLU A 266 -5.55 17.32 27.98
N VAL A 267 -6.42 17.68 28.92
CA VAL A 267 -7.86 17.46 28.82
C VAL A 267 -8.49 18.66 28.12
N ARG A 268 -8.98 18.47 26.89
CA ARG A 268 -9.87 19.44 26.23
C ARG A 268 -11.33 19.16 26.64
N ASP A 269 -12.09 20.23 26.88
CA ASP A 269 -13.45 20.22 27.48
C ASP A 269 -14.59 19.66 26.58
N ASP A 270 -14.27 18.87 25.55
CA ASP A 270 -15.25 18.09 24.77
C ASP A 270 -15.03 16.60 25.08
N ASP A 271 -16.10 15.78 25.17
CA ASP A 271 -16.06 14.36 25.60
C ASP A 271 -15.28 13.37 24.68
N GLU A 272 -14.36 13.87 23.86
CA GLU A 272 -13.44 13.11 23.01
C GLU A 272 -11.97 13.40 23.44
N ILE A 273 -11.39 12.50 24.25
CA ILE A 273 -9.98 12.58 24.65
C ILE A 273 -9.08 12.24 23.45
N ALA A 274 -8.78 13.25 22.63
CA ALA A 274 -7.72 13.20 21.64
C ALA A 274 -6.37 13.50 22.32
N VAL A 275 -5.44 12.56 22.24
CA VAL A 275 -4.04 12.80 22.66
C VAL A 275 -3.40 13.77 21.67
N GLU A 276 -2.72 14.79 22.19
CA GLU A 276 -2.08 15.81 21.36
C GLU A 276 -0.99 15.21 20.46
N ARG A 277 -0.81 15.81 19.28
CA ARG A 277 0.04 15.27 18.21
C ARG A 277 1.51 15.62 18.45
N ASP A 278 2.20 14.79 19.21
CA ASP A 278 3.64 14.57 19.04
C ASP A 278 3.99 13.09 19.24
N ASP A 279 5.03 12.63 18.53
CA ASP A 279 5.56 11.25 18.43
C ASP A 279 4.62 10.10 17.96
N PHE A 280 3.31 10.17 18.18
CA PHE A 280 2.39 9.04 17.94
C PHE A 280 2.26 8.65 16.45
N SER A 281 2.30 9.62 15.54
CA SER A 281 2.22 9.38 14.09
C SER A 281 3.46 8.68 13.54
N LEU A 282 4.68 9.10 13.96
CA LEU A 282 5.92 8.45 13.53
C LEU A 282 5.96 6.99 13.99
N GLY A 283 5.62 6.71 15.26
CA GLY A 283 5.68 5.37 15.83
C GLY A 283 4.70 4.36 15.19
N ILE A 284 3.49 4.80 14.84
CA ILE A 284 2.48 3.89 14.24
C ILE A 284 2.75 3.65 12.75
N GLU A 285 3.14 4.65 11.98
CA GLU A 285 3.55 4.41 10.58
C GLU A 285 4.85 3.60 10.50
N THR A 286 5.85 3.83 11.35
CA THR A 286 7.10 3.04 11.32
C THR A 286 6.89 1.58 11.68
N ALA A 287 6.08 1.26 12.69
CA ALA A 287 5.79 -0.13 13.07
C ALA A 287 5.08 -0.93 11.95
N PHE A 288 4.19 -0.29 11.19
CA PHE A 288 3.52 -0.94 10.05
C PHE A 288 4.40 -0.97 8.79
N THR A 289 5.14 0.11 8.48
CA THR A 289 6.01 0.16 7.29
C THR A 289 7.24 -0.75 7.39
N GLN A 290 7.76 -1.02 8.60
CA GLN A 290 8.86 -1.99 8.78
C GLN A 290 8.51 -3.42 8.36
N SER A 291 7.23 -3.77 8.25
CA SER A 291 6.79 -5.15 7.96
C SER A 291 6.69 -5.49 6.46
N SER A 292 6.74 -4.50 5.55
CA SER A 292 6.29 -4.68 4.15
C SER A 292 7.26 -4.16 3.06
N LEU A 293 8.56 -4.06 3.36
CA LEU A 293 9.57 -3.64 2.39
C LEU A 293 9.99 -4.78 1.42
N CYS A 294 9.09 -5.19 0.52
CA CYS A 294 9.37 -5.51 -0.90
C CYS A 294 8.16 -6.17 -1.59
N ALA A 295 7.46 -5.44 -2.46
CA ALA A 295 6.88 -5.93 -3.73
C ALA A 295 6.13 -4.78 -4.41
N SER A 296 6.46 -4.49 -5.69
CA SER A 296 5.67 -3.59 -6.53
C SER A 296 5.03 -4.41 -7.65
N GLN A 297 3.71 -4.56 -7.62
CA GLN A 297 2.89 -4.97 -8.76
C GLN A 297 1.43 -4.55 -8.56
N TYR A 298 0.73 -4.34 -9.67
CA TYR A 298 -0.56 -3.67 -9.78
C TYR A 298 -1.64 -4.18 -8.81
N SER A 299 -2.32 -3.26 -8.13
CA SER A 299 -3.26 -3.60 -7.06
C SER A 299 -4.73 -3.38 -7.44
N THR A 300 -5.56 -4.36 -7.08
CA THR A 300 -7.02 -4.22 -6.96
C THR A 300 -7.45 -3.70 -5.59
N THR A 301 -6.51 -3.18 -4.80
CA THR A 301 -6.77 -2.42 -3.56
C THR A 301 -6.49 -0.94 -3.79
N THR A 302 -7.22 -0.06 -3.11
CA THR A 302 -6.99 1.40 -3.09
C THR A 302 -5.76 1.81 -2.27
N SER A 303 -4.69 1.00 -2.31
CA SER A 303 -3.39 1.34 -1.78
C SER A 303 -2.73 2.37 -2.71
N GLY A 304 -2.79 3.64 -2.33
CA GLY A 304 -2.19 4.73 -3.10
C GLY A 304 -0.71 4.46 -3.39
N SER A 305 -0.38 4.23 -4.66
CA SER A 305 1.01 4.07 -5.08
C SER A 305 1.78 5.36 -4.78
N LYS A 306 2.79 5.29 -3.89
CA LYS A 306 3.71 6.40 -3.62
C LYS A 306 4.57 6.68 -4.86
N ILE A 307 3.99 7.37 -5.85
CA ILE A 307 4.71 8.02 -6.95
C ILE A 307 5.26 9.35 -6.42
N GLY A 308 6.11 9.26 -5.40
CA GLY A 308 6.88 10.39 -4.92
C GLY A 308 8.16 10.50 -5.76
N PRO A 309 8.48 11.66 -6.36
CA PRO A 309 9.82 11.88 -6.88
C PRO A 309 10.86 11.77 -5.75
N PRO A 310 12.15 11.50 -6.06
CA PRO A 310 13.18 11.34 -5.03
C PRO A 310 13.30 12.57 -4.13
N ALA A 311 13.61 12.35 -2.84
CA ALA A 311 13.69 13.37 -1.79
C ALA A 311 14.91 14.30 -1.90
N ALA A 312 15.06 14.97 -3.03
CA ALA A 312 15.68 16.29 -3.10
C ALA A 312 14.54 17.32 -3.04
N HIS A 313 14.76 18.46 -2.36
CA HIS A 313 13.79 19.56 -2.36
C HIS A 313 13.50 19.98 -3.81
N ALA A 314 12.34 19.58 -4.33
CA ALA A 314 12.00 19.75 -5.73
C ALA A 314 11.60 21.20 -5.96
N LEU A 315 12.54 21.99 -6.49
CA LEU A 315 12.30 23.37 -6.90
C LEU A 315 11.14 23.40 -7.92
N ILE A 316 9.97 23.86 -7.48
CA ILE A 316 8.78 23.94 -8.32
C ILE A 316 9.03 24.98 -9.42
N SER A 317 8.94 24.54 -10.68
CA SER A 317 9.18 25.42 -11.82
C SER A 317 7.89 26.12 -12.27
N ARG A 318 8.04 27.16 -13.09
CA ARG A 318 6.90 27.85 -13.72
C ARG A 318 6.07 26.94 -14.62
N HIS A 319 6.68 25.90 -15.18
CA HIS A 319 5.96 24.88 -15.95
C HIS A 319 5.06 24.05 -15.04
N ASP A 320 5.57 23.68 -13.86
CA ASP A 320 4.86 22.81 -12.93
C ASP A 320 3.68 23.53 -12.29
N LEU A 321 3.81 24.82 -11.95
CA LEU A 321 2.68 25.66 -11.53
C LEU A 321 1.58 25.76 -12.59
N ARG A 322 1.94 25.90 -13.87
CA ARG A 322 0.97 25.87 -14.98
C ARG A 322 0.28 24.50 -15.07
N HIS A 323 1.01 23.42 -14.82
CA HIS A 323 0.48 22.07 -14.79
C HIS A 323 -0.43 21.81 -13.57
N SER A 324 -0.10 22.34 -12.39
CA SER A 324 -0.95 22.32 -11.18
C SER A 324 -2.29 23.01 -11.44
N ILE A 325 -2.28 24.26 -11.94
CA ILE A 325 -3.49 25.00 -12.31
C ILE A 325 -4.33 24.23 -13.34
N ALA A 326 -3.73 23.75 -14.42
CA ALA A 326 -4.46 22.99 -15.46
C ALA A 326 -5.03 21.67 -14.94
N SER A 327 -4.34 21.00 -14.01
CA SER A 327 -4.81 19.78 -13.36
C SER A 327 -6.01 20.04 -12.44
N PHE A 328 -6.01 21.17 -11.72
CA PHE A 328 -7.11 21.60 -10.87
C PHE A 328 -8.34 22.04 -11.70
N GLU A 329 -8.14 22.78 -12.80
CA GLU A 329 -9.21 23.06 -13.78
C GLU A 329 -9.85 21.78 -14.34
N LYS A 330 -9.02 20.78 -14.66
CA LYS A 330 -9.49 19.47 -15.14
C LYS A 330 -10.29 18.71 -14.07
N LEU A 331 -9.90 18.79 -12.80
CA LEU A 331 -10.67 18.24 -11.68
C LEU A 331 -12.05 18.89 -11.56
N MET A 332 -12.13 20.22 -11.69
CA MET A 332 -13.41 20.95 -11.67
C MET A 332 -14.31 20.62 -12.87
N ALA A 333 -13.75 20.48 -14.06
CA ALA A 333 -14.48 20.03 -15.24
C ALA A 333 -15.03 18.59 -15.06
N ALA A 334 -14.22 17.69 -14.51
CA ALA A 334 -14.62 16.31 -14.22
C ALA A 334 -15.70 16.22 -13.14
N ALA A 335 -15.60 17.01 -12.07
CA ALA A 335 -16.60 17.07 -11.00
C ALA A 335 -17.97 17.53 -11.50
N LYS A 336 -18.00 18.60 -12.31
CA LYS A 336 -19.22 19.10 -12.96
C LYS A 336 -19.86 18.05 -13.88
N ALA A 337 -19.05 17.31 -14.64
CA ALA A 337 -19.53 16.21 -15.48
C ALA A 337 -20.10 15.06 -14.63
N TYR A 338 -19.41 14.67 -13.55
CA TYR A 338 -19.83 13.65 -12.62
C TYR A 338 -21.16 13.99 -11.93
N ARG A 339 -21.33 15.22 -11.43
CA ARG A 339 -22.61 15.69 -10.85
C ARG A 339 -23.75 15.64 -11.86
N ASN A 340 -23.53 16.09 -13.09
CA ASN A 340 -24.56 16.04 -14.13
C ASN A 340 -24.95 14.58 -14.46
N ALA A 341 -23.98 13.66 -14.46
CA ALA A 341 -24.23 12.23 -14.62
C ALA A 341 -25.03 11.64 -13.45
N LEU A 342 -24.72 12.01 -12.19
CA LEU A 342 -25.51 11.60 -11.01
C LEU A 342 -26.97 12.07 -11.08
N LEU A 343 -27.21 13.32 -11.52
CA LEU A 343 -28.58 13.82 -11.70
C LEU A 343 -29.33 13.06 -12.80
N ALA A 344 -28.68 12.77 -13.93
CA ALA A 344 -29.28 11.97 -14.99
C ALA A 344 -29.57 10.54 -14.50
N LEU A 345 -28.62 9.92 -13.78
CA LEU A 345 -28.78 8.59 -13.19
C LEU A 345 -29.96 8.56 -12.21
N SER A 346 -30.05 9.50 -11.27
CA SER A 346 -31.18 9.63 -10.34
C SER A 346 -32.53 9.63 -11.06
N THR A 347 -32.67 10.38 -12.17
CA THR A 347 -33.93 10.38 -12.95
C THR A 347 -34.21 9.04 -13.66
N ALA A 348 -33.18 8.36 -14.16
CA ALA A 348 -33.31 7.04 -14.78
C ALA A 348 -33.67 5.97 -13.75
N THR A 349 -33.01 5.98 -12.58
CA THR A 349 -33.28 5.10 -11.44
C THR A 349 -34.72 5.27 -10.94
N ALA A 350 -35.22 6.51 -10.82
CA ALA A 350 -36.62 6.78 -10.46
C ALA A 350 -37.62 6.26 -11.51
N ALA A 351 -37.32 6.42 -12.80
CA ALA A 351 -38.17 5.90 -13.88
C ALA A 351 -38.21 4.36 -13.88
N PHE A 352 -37.07 3.71 -13.63
CA PHE A 352 -36.97 2.25 -13.50
C PHE A 352 -37.74 1.73 -12.27
N ALA A 353 -37.60 2.40 -11.12
CA ALA A 353 -38.38 2.11 -9.92
C ALA A 353 -39.89 2.21 -10.17
N SER A 354 -40.33 3.29 -10.83
CA SER A 354 -41.74 3.53 -11.19
C SER A 354 -42.30 2.43 -12.10
N ALA A 355 -41.51 1.94 -13.06
CA ALA A 355 -41.90 0.85 -13.94
C ALA A 355 -42.07 -0.48 -13.17
N MET A 356 -41.16 -0.81 -12.25
CA MET A 356 -41.29 -2.00 -11.40
C MET A 356 -42.49 -1.92 -10.45
N GLU A 357 -42.75 -0.73 -9.88
CA GLU A 357 -43.93 -0.52 -9.03
C GLU A 357 -45.23 -0.71 -9.83
N ALA A 358 -45.29 -0.20 -11.07
CA ALA A 358 -46.43 -0.41 -11.95
C ALA A 358 -46.68 -1.91 -12.24
N ILE A 359 -45.62 -2.71 -12.41
CA ILE A 359 -45.72 -4.17 -12.62
C ILE A 359 -46.21 -4.88 -11.34
N SER A 360 -45.73 -4.48 -10.15
CA SER A 360 -46.16 -5.06 -8.86
C SER A 360 -47.69 -4.95 -8.65
N ARG A 361 -48.28 -3.84 -9.13
CA ARG A 361 -49.72 -3.53 -9.03
C ARG A 361 -50.60 -4.30 -10.03
N VAL A 362 -50.04 -5.10 -10.94
CA VAL A 362 -50.80 -5.89 -11.94
C VAL A 362 -51.46 -7.12 -11.31
N LYS A 363 -52.76 -7.35 -11.61
CA LYS A 363 -53.59 -8.44 -11.03
C LYS A 363 -53.04 -9.87 -11.15
N GLY A 364 -52.13 -10.12 -12.10
CA GLY A 364 -51.44 -11.41 -12.28
C GLY A 364 -50.26 -11.62 -11.33
N CYS A 365 -49.66 -10.54 -10.82
CA CYS A 365 -48.57 -10.59 -9.87
C CYS A 365 -49.13 -10.77 -8.45
N ARG A 366 -49.26 -12.02 -7.98
CA ARG A 366 -49.80 -12.31 -6.64
C ARG A 366 -48.71 -12.73 -5.64
N SER A 367 -47.88 -13.70 -6.02
CA SER A 367 -46.75 -14.18 -5.21
C SER A 367 -45.57 -13.21 -5.20
N SER A 368 -45.33 -12.52 -6.32
CA SER A 368 -44.13 -11.70 -6.52
C SER A 368 -44.37 -10.19 -6.32
N ASN A 369 -45.59 -9.80 -5.91
CA ASN A 369 -45.96 -8.38 -5.71
C ASN A 369 -45.09 -7.74 -4.63
N SER A 370 -44.97 -8.37 -3.46
CA SER A 370 -44.13 -7.89 -2.35
C SER A 370 -42.67 -7.74 -2.76
N ALA A 371 -42.10 -8.72 -3.48
CA ALA A 371 -40.72 -8.68 -3.94
C ALA A 371 -40.48 -7.55 -4.96
N LEU A 372 -41.37 -7.37 -5.95
CA LEU A 372 -41.26 -6.28 -6.92
C LEU A 372 -41.48 -4.91 -6.28
N ALA A 373 -42.42 -4.78 -5.35
CA ALA A 373 -42.66 -3.55 -4.60
C ALA A 373 -41.46 -3.19 -3.71
N GLY A 374 -40.86 -4.18 -3.03
CA GLY A 374 -39.62 -4.03 -2.26
C GLY A 374 -38.45 -3.58 -3.13
N ALA A 375 -38.25 -4.24 -4.28
CA ALA A 375 -37.23 -3.86 -5.26
C ALA A 375 -37.44 -2.44 -5.82
N SER A 376 -38.68 -2.04 -6.13
CA SER A 376 -38.96 -0.65 -6.53
C SER A 376 -38.69 0.36 -5.40
N GLY A 377 -39.00 0.01 -4.15
CA GLY A 377 -38.71 0.85 -2.98
C GLY A 377 -37.21 1.08 -2.78
N LEU A 378 -36.40 0.02 -2.95
CA LEU A 378 -34.94 0.13 -2.91
C LEU A 378 -34.39 1.04 -4.02
N GLN A 379 -34.90 0.91 -5.26
CA GLN A 379 -34.46 1.77 -6.36
C GLN A 379 -34.89 3.24 -6.18
N PHE A 380 -36.08 3.52 -5.62
CA PHE A 380 -36.44 4.89 -5.23
C PHE A 380 -35.50 5.44 -4.15
N LEU A 381 -35.05 4.62 -3.19
CA LEU A 381 -34.07 5.04 -2.19
C LEU A 381 -32.72 5.38 -2.83
N ILE A 382 -32.22 4.55 -3.75
CA ILE A 382 -30.98 4.78 -4.51
C ILE A 382 -31.08 6.09 -5.31
N SER A 383 -32.17 6.31 -6.05
CA SER A 383 -32.41 7.55 -6.80
C SER A 383 -32.36 8.81 -5.91
N ASN A 384 -32.95 8.76 -4.71
CA ASN A 384 -32.88 9.86 -3.75
C ASN A 384 -31.44 10.09 -3.25
N HIS A 385 -30.68 9.03 -2.98
CA HIS A 385 -29.26 9.14 -2.58
C HIS A 385 -28.39 9.71 -3.69
N GLU A 386 -28.61 9.32 -4.95
CA GLU A 386 -27.92 9.89 -6.13
C GLU A 386 -28.17 11.40 -6.26
N GLN A 387 -29.41 11.86 -6.01
CA GLN A 387 -29.75 13.28 -6.00
C GLN A 387 -29.10 14.05 -4.83
N ILE A 388 -29.13 13.49 -3.62
CA ILE A 388 -28.50 14.10 -2.43
C ILE A 388 -26.99 14.17 -2.61
N LEU A 389 -26.35 13.13 -3.16
CA LEU A 389 -24.92 13.12 -3.46
C LEU A 389 -24.57 14.20 -4.50
N ALA A 390 -25.40 14.37 -5.54
CA ALA A 390 -25.20 15.43 -6.54
C ALA A 390 -25.28 16.85 -5.94
N ASP A 391 -26.24 17.12 -5.05
CA ASP A 391 -26.34 18.41 -4.34
C ASP A 391 -25.18 18.60 -3.33
N THR A 392 -24.74 17.52 -2.69
CA THR A 392 -23.59 17.51 -1.76
C THR A 392 -22.29 17.85 -2.50
N VAL A 393 -22.03 17.20 -3.64
CA VAL A 393 -20.89 17.51 -4.52
C VAL A 393 -20.98 18.95 -5.04
N TYR A 394 -22.18 19.45 -5.39
CA TYR A 394 -22.32 20.84 -5.82
C TYR A 394 -21.91 21.84 -4.72
N ARG A 395 -22.50 21.72 -3.53
CA ARG A 395 -22.38 22.73 -2.47
C ARG A 395 -21.08 22.65 -1.69
N GLN A 396 -20.60 21.44 -1.41
CA GLN A 396 -19.46 21.24 -0.51
C GLN A 396 -18.14 21.05 -1.26
N PHE A 397 -18.18 20.66 -2.54
CA PHE A 397 -17.01 20.40 -3.38
C PHE A 397 -16.85 21.40 -4.53
N GLU A 398 -17.83 21.52 -5.45
CA GLU A 398 -17.69 22.42 -6.62
C GLU A 398 -17.59 23.90 -6.21
N ILE A 399 -18.53 24.43 -5.44
CA ILE A 399 -18.55 25.87 -5.10
C ILE A 399 -17.25 26.31 -4.38
N PRO A 400 -16.80 25.68 -3.28
CA PRO A 400 -15.62 26.15 -2.55
C PRO A 400 -14.31 25.96 -3.33
N LEU A 401 -14.22 24.92 -4.17
CA LEU A 401 -13.00 24.67 -4.94
C LEU A 401 -12.89 25.57 -6.19
N LEU A 402 -14.00 26.06 -6.75
CA LEU A 402 -13.96 27.10 -7.77
C LEU A 402 -13.44 28.43 -7.21
N GLU A 403 -13.92 28.84 -6.03
CA GLU A 403 -13.42 30.02 -5.32
C GLU A 403 -11.92 29.88 -4.97
N ALA A 404 -11.51 28.71 -4.46
CA ALA A 404 -10.10 28.42 -4.18
C ALA A 404 -9.21 28.42 -5.43
N LEU A 405 -9.71 27.91 -6.57
CA LEU A 405 -8.99 27.90 -7.85
C LEU A 405 -8.75 29.31 -8.40
N ASP A 406 -9.76 30.19 -8.33
CA ASP A 406 -9.62 31.58 -8.79
C ASP A 406 -8.68 32.38 -7.88
N HIS A 407 -8.76 32.15 -6.56
CA HIS A 407 -7.81 32.72 -5.58
C HIS A 407 -6.37 32.24 -5.81
N TYR A 408 -6.17 30.94 -6.04
CA TYR A 408 -4.87 30.32 -6.32
C TYR A 408 -4.23 30.87 -7.61
N LYS A 409 -5.02 31.05 -8.68
CA LYS A 409 -4.56 31.71 -9.92
C LYS A 409 -4.11 33.15 -9.67
N LEU A 410 -4.89 33.92 -8.90
CA LEU A 410 -4.59 35.32 -8.58
C LEU A 410 -3.29 35.43 -7.77
N ILE A 411 -3.15 34.64 -6.70
CA ILE A 411 -1.95 34.62 -5.86
C ILE A 411 -0.71 34.20 -6.66
N THR A 412 -0.82 33.15 -7.49
CA THR A 412 0.31 32.68 -8.31
C THR A 412 0.80 33.75 -9.28
N ALA A 413 -0.12 34.51 -9.89
CA ALA A 413 0.22 35.62 -10.77
C ALA A 413 0.87 36.79 -10.03
N ASP A 414 0.34 37.16 -8.85
CA ASP A 414 0.86 38.29 -8.05
C ASP A 414 2.25 38.00 -7.47
N ARG A 415 2.45 36.81 -6.87
CA ARG A 415 3.76 36.35 -6.39
C ARG A 415 4.82 36.37 -7.50
N LEU A 416 4.46 35.88 -8.70
CA LEU A 416 5.34 35.89 -9.86
C LEU A 416 5.71 37.32 -10.30
N ALA A 417 4.73 38.23 -10.37
CA ALA A 417 4.96 39.63 -10.75
C ALA A 417 5.82 40.39 -9.71
N MET A 418 5.59 40.15 -8.42
CA MET A 418 6.40 40.71 -7.33
C MET A 418 7.84 40.20 -7.37
N TYR A 419 8.04 38.91 -7.62
CA TYR A 419 9.37 38.32 -7.76
C TYR A 419 10.13 38.87 -8.98
N GLU A 420 9.51 38.91 -10.16
CA GLU A 420 10.17 39.43 -11.37
C GLU A 420 10.57 40.91 -11.23
N LYS A 421 9.73 41.73 -10.58
CA LYS A 421 10.03 43.13 -10.27
C LYS A 421 11.26 43.24 -9.35
N SER A 422 11.28 42.47 -8.27
CA SER A 422 12.36 42.48 -7.27
C SER A 422 13.69 41.97 -7.85
N LEU A 423 13.63 40.89 -8.63
CA LEU A 423 14.76 40.33 -9.36
C LEU A 423 15.33 41.33 -10.37
N HIS A 424 14.48 42.04 -11.11
CA HIS A 424 14.91 43.05 -12.07
C HIS A 424 15.58 44.26 -11.38
N GLU A 425 15.05 44.71 -10.25
CA GLU A 425 15.61 45.84 -9.48
C GLU A 425 17.01 45.52 -8.94
N GLN A 426 17.20 44.35 -8.33
CA GLN A 426 18.52 43.91 -7.84
C GLN A 426 19.49 43.63 -9.00
N SER A 427 19.03 42.99 -10.08
CA SER A 427 19.85 42.78 -11.29
C SER A 427 20.27 44.10 -11.95
N ALA A 428 19.48 45.17 -11.82
CA ALA A 428 19.86 46.51 -12.27
C ALA A 428 20.87 47.17 -11.31
N ARG A 429 20.76 46.92 -9.99
CA ARG A 429 21.71 47.40 -8.98
C ARG A 429 23.09 46.75 -9.11
N ILE A 430 23.15 45.44 -9.34
CA ILE A 430 24.39 44.71 -9.62
C ILE A 430 25.06 45.28 -10.86
N ARG A 431 24.35 45.36 -11.99
CA ARG A 431 24.91 45.88 -13.26
C ARG A 431 25.43 47.32 -13.17
N ARG A 432 24.79 48.20 -12.36
CA ARG A 432 25.32 49.55 -12.08
C ARG A 432 26.63 49.47 -11.30
N THR A 433 26.66 48.68 -10.22
CA THR A 433 27.84 48.50 -9.36
C THR A 433 29.01 47.88 -10.15
N GLU A 434 28.75 46.91 -11.03
CA GLU A 434 29.73 46.32 -11.94
C GLU A 434 30.29 47.34 -12.95
N ALA A 435 29.42 48.14 -13.57
CA ALA A 435 29.83 49.16 -14.53
C ALA A 435 30.73 50.23 -13.88
N GLU A 436 30.36 50.73 -12.70
CA GLU A 436 31.17 51.68 -11.92
C GLU A 436 32.54 51.07 -11.55
N ASN A 437 32.56 49.82 -11.08
CA ASN A 437 33.79 49.11 -10.75
C ASN A 437 34.70 48.88 -11.99
N HIS A 438 34.10 48.58 -13.13
CA HIS A 438 34.81 48.40 -14.40
C HIS A 438 35.40 49.72 -14.93
N GLU A 439 34.66 50.84 -14.82
CA GLU A 439 35.18 52.17 -15.14
C GLU A 439 36.36 52.59 -14.25
N VAL A 440 36.28 52.32 -12.94
CA VAL A 440 37.39 52.54 -12.00
C VAL A 440 38.58 51.66 -12.38
N GLY A 441 38.36 50.40 -12.74
CA GLY A 441 39.40 49.47 -13.19
C GLY A 441 40.17 49.91 -14.45
N ARG A 442 39.54 50.69 -15.34
CA ARG A 442 40.20 51.28 -16.53
C ARG A 442 41.17 52.43 -16.18
N ARG A 443 41.02 53.07 -15.01
CA ARG A 443 41.92 54.14 -14.56
C ARG A 443 43.16 53.51 -13.93
N LYS A 444 44.37 53.76 -14.49
CA LYS A 444 45.65 53.08 -14.12
C LYS A 444 46.17 53.32 -12.68
N LYS A 445 45.36 53.81 -11.74
CA LYS A 445 45.67 53.90 -10.30
C LYS A 445 44.91 52.81 -9.54
N ARG A 446 45.54 51.65 -9.36
CA ARG A 446 44.96 50.50 -8.64
C ARG A 446 45.21 50.64 -7.14
N ASP A 447 44.18 51.04 -6.39
CA ASP A 447 44.16 50.86 -4.94
C ASP A 447 43.59 49.46 -4.62
N LEU A 448 44.35 48.66 -3.86
CA LEU A 448 44.00 47.29 -3.51
C LEU A 448 42.86 47.24 -2.47
N HIS A 449 42.72 48.28 -1.66
CA HIS A 449 41.69 48.34 -0.62
C HIS A 449 40.31 48.65 -1.21
N SER A 450 40.23 49.61 -2.14
CA SER A 450 38.98 49.92 -2.84
C SER A 450 38.47 48.74 -3.68
N PHE A 451 39.37 47.99 -4.34
CA PHE A 451 38.98 46.79 -5.09
C PHE A 451 38.41 45.67 -4.20
N ARG A 452 39.02 45.42 -3.03
CA ARG A 452 38.47 44.46 -2.05
C ARG A 452 37.10 44.88 -1.52
N LYS A 453 36.90 46.18 -1.27
CA LYS A 453 35.60 46.73 -0.83
C LYS A 453 34.53 46.60 -1.92
N ALA A 454 34.88 46.89 -3.17
CA ALA A 454 34.01 46.73 -4.33
C ALA A 454 33.58 45.26 -4.54
N LEU A 455 34.52 44.32 -4.44
CA LEU A 455 34.22 42.89 -4.55
C LEU A 455 33.31 42.39 -3.42
N ALA A 456 33.55 42.85 -2.18
CA ALA A 456 32.69 42.51 -1.03
C ALA A 456 31.26 43.05 -1.18
N GLU A 457 31.06 44.24 -1.76
CA GLU A 457 29.73 44.78 -2.02
C GLU A 457 29.02 44.05 -3.17
N LEU A 458 29.74 43.66 -4.24
CA LEU A 458 29.17 42.82 -5.30
C LEU A 458 28.77 41.44 -4.76
N GLN A 459 29.63 40.79 -3.99
CA GLN A 459 29.33 39.52 -3.30
C GLN A 459 28.07 39.64 -2.44
N ARG A 460 27.96 40.70 -1.64
CA ARG A 460 26.77 40.99 -0.81
C ARG A 460 25.50 41.19 -1.64
N GLN A 461 25.59 41.81 -2.82
CA GLN A 461 24.43 42.00 -3.71
C GLN A 461 24.01 40.70 -4.43
N VAL A 462 24.96 39.81 -4.74
CA VAL A 462 24.66 38.46 -5.26
C VAL A 462 24.00 37.60 -4.18
N GLU A 463 24.52 37.63 -2.95
CA GLU A 463 23.89 36.95 -1.80
C GLU A 463 22.47 37.47 -1.52
N GLU A 464 22.24 38.79 -1.63
CA GLU A 464 20.91 39.43 -1.53
C GLU A 464 19.95 38.93 -2.64
N LEU A 465 20.45 38.68 -3.86
CA LEU A 465 19.68 38.12 -4.97
C LEU A 465 19.38 36.62 -4.80
N ASP A 466 20.35 35.83 -4.32
CA ASP A 466 20.16 34.41 -4.05
C ASP A 466 19.17 34.19 -2.90
N CYS A 467 19.19 35.04 -1.85
CA CYS A 467 18.19 35.02 -0.78
C CYS A 467 16.78 35.33 -1.31
N LEU A 468 16.62 36.30 -2.20
CA LEU A 468 15.31 36.62 -2.82
C LEU A 468 14.79 35.46 -3.69
N LYS A 469 15.68 34.76 -4.39
CA LYS A 469 15.33 33.57 -5.16
C LYS A 469 14.93 32.40 -4.27
N ALA A 470 15.65 32.18 -3.17
CA ALA A 470 15.31 31.15 -2.19
C ALA A 470 13.93 31.40 -1.56
N GLY A 471 13.68 32.62 -1.07
CA GLY A 471 12.39 32.99 -0.47
C GLY A 471 11.21 32.84 -1.43
N TYR A 472 11.35 33.23 -2.70
CA TYR A 472 10.31 32.97 -3.70
C TYR A 472 9.99 31.48 -3.88
N HIS A 473 11.00 30.61 -3.88
CA HIS A 473 10.77 29.17 -4.02
C HIS A 473 10.14 28.55 -2.75
N GLU A 474 10.45 29.09 -1.57
CA GLU A 474 9.84 28.72 -0.28
C GLU A 474 8.36 29.14 -0.24
N GLU A 475 8.05 30.41 -0.53
CA GLU A 475 6.66 30.91 -0.64
C GLU A 475 5.82 30.14 -1.69
N VAL A 476 6.44 29.70 -2.80
CA VAL A 476 5.77 28.89 -3.83
C VAL A 476 5.49 27.47 -3.32
N LEU A 477 6.42 26.84 -2.60
CA LEU A 477 6.22 25.52 -2.01
C LEU A 477 5.08 25.55 -0.98
N GLU A 478 5.11 26.49 -0.04
CA GLU A 478 4.06 26.65 0.97
C GLU A 478 2.68 26.89 0.34
N GLY A 479 2.62 27.67 -0.75
CA GLY A 479 1.37 27.93 -1.47
C GLY A 479 0.81 26.73 -2.26
N GLU A 480 1.68 25.87 -2.80
CA GLU A 480 1.24 24.60 -3.41
C GLU A 480 0.72 23.65 -2.35
N ASP A 481 1.42 23.49 -1.22
CA ASP A 481 0.98 22.58 -0.16
C ASP A 481 -0.37 23.01 0.44
N GLU A 482 -0.58 24.31 0.71
CA GLU A 482 -1.86 24.85 1.23
C GLU A 482 -3.04 24.58 0.28
N ILE A 483 -2.86 24.76 -1.04
CA ILE A 483 -3.95 24.52 -2.00
C ILE A 483 -4.22 23.02 -2.18
N TRP A 484 -3.19 22.17 -2.16
CA TRP A 484 -3.37 20.73 -2.27
C TRP A 484 -3.97 20.09 -1.01
N GLU A 485 -3.65 20.59 0.19
CA GLU A 485 -4.37 20.20 1.42
C GLU A 485 -5.85 20.60 1.37
N THR A 486 -6.15 21.81 0.88
CA THR A 486 -7.53 22.29 0.69
C THR A 486 -8.30 21.39 -0.27
N VAL A 487 -7.71 21.04 -1.41
CA VAL A 487 -8.30 20.10 -2.38
C VAL A 487 -8.50 18.72 -1.75
N LEU A 488 -7.49 18.17 -1.07
CA LEU A 488 -7.54 16.86 -0.42
C LEU A 488 -8.66 16.78 0.62
N GLY A 489 -8.81 17.80 1.48
CA GLY A 489 -9.89 17.86 2.47
C GLY A 489 -11.29 17.80 1.85
N LYS A 490 -11.48 18.46 0.71
CA LYS A 490 -12.74 18.41 -0.05
C LYS A 490 -12.95 17.07 -0.76
N VAL A 491 -11.91 16.48 -1.34
CA VAL A 491 -11.98 15.12 -1.94
C VAL A 491 -12.35 14.08 -0.88
N ALA A 492 -11.71 14.13 0.29
CA ALA A 492 -11.98 13.22 1.41
C ALA A 492 -13.44 13.30 1.89
N PHE A 493 -14.01 14.51 1.92
CA PHE A 493 -15.43 14.70 2.25
C PHE A 493 -16.38 14.03 1.24
N VAL A 494 -16.09 14.14 -0.07
CA VAL A 494 -16.90 13.47 -1.11
C VAL A 494 -16.80 11.95 -1.02
N VAL A 495 -15.58 11.41 -0.88
CA VAL A 495 -15.35 9.96 -0.73
C VAL A 495 -16.04 9.42 0.51
N ARG A 496 -15.94 10.12 1.65
CA ARG A 496 -16.65 9.75 2.88
C ARG A 496 -18.17 9.76 2.68
N SER A 497 -18.71 10.82 2.08
CA SER A 497 -20.15 10.93 1.80
C SER A 497 -20.64 9.77 0.93
N GLN A 498 -19.88 9.36 -0.09
CA GLN A 498 -20.19 8.20 -0.94
C GLN A 498 -20.23 6.90 -0.12
N LEU A 499 -19.21 6.63 0.70
CA LEU A 499 -19.16 5.43 1.55
C LEU A 499 -20.33 5.39 2.53
N ASP A 500 -20.60 6.49 3.24
CA ASP A 500 -21.72 6.63 4.19
C ASP A 500 -23.10 6.43 3.52
N PHE A 501 -23.24 6.69 2.20
CA PHE A 501 -24.47 6.39 1.44
C PHE A 501 -24.54 4.92 1.00
N TYR A 502 -23.43 4.33 0.54
CA TYR A 502 -23.40 2.92 0.16
C TYR A 502 -23.64 1.99 1.35
N GLU A 503 -23.12 2.31 2.53
CA GLU A 503 -23.40 1.58 3.77
C GLU A 503 -24.91 1.60 4.11
N LYS A 504 -25.55 2.78 4.06
CA LYS A 504 -27.00 2.92 4.27
C LYS A 504 -27.86 2.16 3.25
N ILE A 505 -27.42 2.06 2.01
CA ILE A 505 -28.09 1.24 0.99
C ILE A 505 -27.88 -0.26 1.28
N SER A 506 -26.68 -0.65 1.70
CA SER A 506 -26.34 -2.03 2.07
C SER A 506 -27.16 -2.53 3.27
N GLU A 507 -27.33 -1.70 4.31
CA GLU A 507 -28.22 -2.01 5.45
C GLU A 507 -29.64 -2.37 5.01
N LYS A 508 -30.17 -1.69 3.97
CA LYS A 508 -31.53 -1.95 3.45
C LYS A 508 -31.66 -3.19 2.57
N ALA A 509 -30.54 -3.79 2.12
CA ALA A 509 -30.59 -5.08 1.44
C ALA A 509 -31.05 -6.21 2.39
N SER A 510 -30.77 -6.09 3.69
CA SER A 510 -31.11 -7.07 4.74
C SER A 510 -32.60 -7.10 5.16
N ASP A 511 -33.48 -6.38 4.46
CA ASP A 511 -34.93 -6.41 4.70
C ASP A 511 -35.49 -7.83 4.44
N PRO A 512 -36.38 -8.38 5.28
CA PRO A 512 -36.98 -9.71 5.09
C PRO A 512 -37.73 -9.91 3.76
N VAL A 513 -38.04 -8.85 3.00
CA VAL A 513 -38.60 -8.91 1.64
C VAL A 513 -37.51 -8.92 0.55
N LEU A 514 -36.37 -8.27 0.79
CA LEU A 514 -35.27 -8.13 -0.19
C LEU A 514 -34.24 -9.25 -0.07
N GLU A 515 -33.90 -9.69 1.15
CA GLU A 515 -32.92 -10.77 1.40
C GLU A 515 -33.25 -12.06 0.60
N PRO A 516 -34.51 -12.58 0.57
CA PRO A 516 -34.82 -13.78 -0.21
C PRO A 516 -34.80 -13.55 -1.73
N LEU A 517 -34.93 -12.31 -2.19
CA LEU A 517 -34.84 -11.94 -3.59
C LEU A 517 -33.38 -11.91 -4.04
N VAL A 518 -32.49 -11.29 -3.25
CA VAL A 518 -31.05 -11.24 -3.52
C VAL A 518 -30.44 -12.66 -3.48
N MET A 519 -30.78 -13.46 -2.46
CA MET A 519 -30.33 -14.86 -2.36
C MET A 519 -30.86 -15.78 -3.47
N SER A 520 -31.87 -15.38 -4.24
CA SER A 520 -32.45 -16.22 -5.31
C SER A 520 -31.58 -16.27 -6.58
N ILE A 521 -30.60 -15.37 -6.71
CA ILE A 521 -29.69 -15.28 -7.85
C ILE A 521 -28.26 -15.52 -7.32
N PRO A 522 -27.48 -16.46 -7.91
CA PRO A 522 -26.07 -16.62 -7.55
C PRO A 522 -25.27 -15.36 -7.88
N ASP A 523 -24.18 -15.10 -7.15
CA ASP A 523 -23.38 -13.88 -7.30
C ASP A 523 -23.01 -13.63 -8.79
N PRO A 524 -23.49 -12.53 -9.40
CA PRO A 524 -23.22 -12.23 -10.81
C PRO A 524 -21.73 -11.97 -11.09
N PHE A 525 -20.92 -11.69 -10.06
CA PHE A 525 -19.48 -11.43 -10.20
C PHE A 525 -18.60 -12.68 -10.09
N ASP A 526 -19.16 -13.83 -9.69
CA ASP A 526 -18.47 -15.13 -9.63
C ASP A 526 -17.97 -15.62 -11.01
N SER A 527 -18.46 -14.99 -12.09
CA SER A 527 -18.05 -15.22 -13.49
C SER A 527 -16.81 -14.44 -13.95
N TYR A 528 -16.37 -13.43 -13.19
CA TYR A 528 -15.20 -12.58 -13.53
C TYR A 528 -13.93 -12.98 -12.78
N GLY A 529 -14.00 -13.99 -11.91
CA GLY A 529 -12.82 -14.67 -11.40
C GLY A 529 -12.07 -15.43 -12.52
N PRO A 530 -10.81 -15.84 -12.28
CA PRO A 530 -10.13 -16.74 -13.21
C PRO A 530 -10.96 -18.02 -13.42
N PRO A 531 -10.97 -18.59 -14.64
CA PRO A 531 -11.77 -19.77 -14.94
C PRO A 531 -11.44 -20.89 -13.95
N ARG A 532 -12.48 -21.48 -13.35
CA ARG A 532 -12.33 -22.58 -12.40
C ARG A 532 -11.79 -23.81 -13.12
N GLU A 533 -10.48 -24.02 -13.08
CA GLU A 533 -9.87 -25.27 -13.54
C GLU A 533 -10.37 -26.42 -12.65
N GLU A 534 -11.05 -27.39 -13.26
CA GLU A 534 -11.58 -28.57 -12.58
C GLU A 534 -10.44 -29.44 -12.03
N GLY A 535 -10.07 -29.22 -10.76
CA GLY A 535 -9.05 -29.99 -10.06
C GLY A 535 -8.20 -29.20 -9.07
N LEU A 536 -8.20 -27.87 -9.11
CA LEU A 536 -7.43 -27.04 -8.18
C LEU A 536 -8.23 -26.64 -6.94
N ILE A 537 -7.58 -26.75 -5.77
CA ILE A 537 -8.15 -26.41 -4.47
C ILE A 537 -8.23 -24.89 -4.34
N LEU A 538 -9.41 -24.38 -3.97
CA LEU A 538 -9.69 -22.96 -3.78
C LEU A 538 -8.74 -22.31 -2.76
N SER A 539 -7.80 -21.50 -3.24
CA SER A 539 -6.99 -20.58 -2.44
C SER A 539 -7.48 -19.15 -2.64
N VAL A 540 -7.64 -18.41 -1.53
CA VAL A 540 -8.04 -16.99 -1.52
C VAL A 540 -6.81 -16.06 -1.62
N LEU A 541 -5.59 -16.62 -1.64
CA LEU A 541 -4.35 -15.87 -1.78
C LEU A 541 -3.91 -15.77 -3.24
N ALA A 542 -3.42 -14.60 -3.64
CA ALA A 542 -2.83 -14.37 -4.96
C ALA A 542 -1.65 -15.35 -5.20
N PRO A 543 -1.53 -15.94 -6.40
CA PRO A 543 -0.48 -16.90 -6.69
C PRO A 543 0.90 -16.22 -6.70
N LEU A 544 1.82 -16.74 -5.88
CA LEU A 544 3.22 -16.33 -5.87
C LEU A 544 3.87 -16.72 -7.20
N GLY A 545 4.26 -15.73 -8.00
CA GLY A 545 4.99 -15.95 -9.24
C GLY A 545 6.41 -16.44 -8.96
N VAL A 546 6.67 -17.73 -9.18
CA VAL A 546 8.01 -18.30 -9.21
C VAL A 546 8.27 -18.98 -10.56
N LEU A 547 9.40 -18.59 -11.13
CA LEU A 547 10.02 -18.95 -12.41
C LEU A 547 9.99 -20.45 -12.79
N GLU A 548 9.70 -20.73 -14.07
CA GLU A 548 10.41 -21.68 -14.97
C GLU A 548 9.71 -21.60 -16.36
N SER A 549 10.29 -21.00 -17.41
CA SER A 549 11.30 -21.52 -18.34
C SER A 549 10.97 -22.84 -19.06
N SER A 550 11.02 -22.78 -20.40
CA SER A 550 10.96 -23.88 -21.40
C SER A 550 9.61 -24.56 -21.70
N THR A 551 8.98 -24.10 -22.78
CA THR A 551 8.30 -24.96 -23.79
C THR A 551 9.32 -25.94 -24.41
N PRO A 552 8.94 -27.09 -25.05
CA PRO A 552 7.77 -27.20 -25.95
C PRO A 552 7.04 -28.57 -26.09
N GLN A 553 6.06 -28.56 -27.01
CA GLN A 553 5.46 -29.67 -27.79
C GLN A 553 4.10 -30.24 -27.37
N SER A 554 3.07 -29.89 -28.15
CA SER A 554 1.94 -30.74 -28.50
C SER A 554 2.34 -31.82 -29.53
N PRO A 555 1.56 -32.90 -29.71
CA PRO A 555 0.75 -32.94 -30.95
C PRO A 555 -0.67 -33.53 -30.82
N ASN A 556 -1.51 -33.19 -31.82
CA ASN A 556 -2.91 -33.62 -32.03
C ASN A 556 -3.08 -35.16 -32.12
N SER A 557 -4.26 -35.78 -31.92
CA SER A 557 -5.41 -35.66 -32.84
C SER A 557 -6.58 -36.66 -32.60
N LYS A 558 -7.79 -36.27 -33.11
CA LYS A 558 -8.90 -37.10 -33.68
C LYS A 558 -9.83 -37.99 -32.81
N LEU A 559 -11.15 -37.68 -32.91
CA LEU A 559 -12.33 -38.56 -33.20
C LEU A 559 -12.63 -39.77 -32.24
N THR A 560 -13.86 -40.23 -31.95
CA THR A 560 -15.12 -40.27 -32.72
C THR A 560 -16.36 -40.63 -31.83
N ARG A 561 -17.53 -40.03 -32.10
CA ARG A 561 -18.93 -40.58 -32.13
C ARG A 561 -19.28 -41.90 -31.37
N SER A 562 -20.37 -41.94 -30.57
CA SER A 562 -21.68 -42.53 -30.97
C SER A 562 -22.70 -42.91 -29.83
N HIS A 563 -24.01 -42.71 -30.12
CA HIS A 563 -25.25 -43.35 -29.59
C HIS A 563 -25.59 -43.28 -28.07
N SER A 564 -26.85 -43.26 -27.58
CA SER A 564 -28.17 -43.58 -28.16
C SER A 564 -29.35 -42.80 -27.52
N SER A 565 -30.53 -42.83 -28.14
CA SER A 565 -31.86 -42.41 -27.61
C SER A 565 -32.86 -43.60 -27.77
N PRO A 566 -34.12 -43.57 -27.27
CA PRO A 566 -35.20 -42.90 -28.06
C PRO A 566 -36.51 -42.46 -27.32
N SER A 567 -37.37 -41.76 -28.09
CA SER A 567 -38.87 -41.70 -28.05
C SER A 567 -39.57 -41.03 -26.85
N THR A 568 -40.67 -40.24 -26.97
CA THR A 568 -41.57 -39.77 -28.08
C THR A 568 -42.42 -38.58 -27.55
N SER A 569 -43.25 -37.79 -28.27
CA SER A 569 -43.70 -37.69 -29.69
C SER A 569 -44.45 -36.34 -29.91
N ASN A 570 -44.48 -35.82 -31.15
CA ASN A 570 -45.41 -34.77 -31.64
C ASN A 570 -46.47 -35.39 -32.60
N PRO A 571 -47.56 -34.72 -33.02
CA PRO A 571 -47.58 -33.61 -34.03
C PRO A 571 -48.51 -32.43 -33.60
N ASP A 572 -48.73 -31.29 -34.29
CA ASP A 572 -48.83 -30.89 -35.71
C ASP A 572 -48.18 -29.51 -35.97
N GLN A 573 -47.31 -29.32 -36.98
CA GLN A 573 -47.59 -28.81 -38.34
C GLN A 573 -48.34 -27.46 -38.48
N PHE A 574 -47.61 -26.41 -38.93
CA PHE A 574 -47.78 -25.88 -40.31
C PHE A 574 -46.56 -25.05 -40.80
N SER A 575 -46.34 -25.08 -42.11
CA SER A 575 -45.28 -24.52 -42.96
C SER A 575 -45.57 -23.05 -43.43
N SER A 576 -44.68 -22.23 -44.02
CA SER A 576 -43.22 -22.23 -44.31
C SER A 576 -42.76 -20.94 -45.06
N THR A 577 -41.45 -20.82 -45.32
CA THR A 577 -40.77 -20.10 -46.45
C THR A 577 -40.77 -18.56 -46.51
N ASN A 578 -39.71 -17.84 -46.93
CA ASN A 578 -38.31 -18.18 -47.31
C ASN A 578 -37.44 -16.89 -47.37
N GLY A 579 -36.10 -16.98 -47.20
CA GLY A 579 -35.16 -15.94 -47.70
C GLY A 579 -33.93 -15.63 -46.84
N GLU A 580 -32.79 -16.27 -47.12
CA GLU A 580 -31.42 -16.00 -46.62
C GLU A 580 -30.73 -14.81 -47.37
N PRO A 581 -29.48 -14.33 -47.04
CA PRO A 581 -28.39 -14.96 -46.26
C PRO A 581 -27.62 -14.09 -45.22
N PHE A 582 -26.72 -14.74 -44.48
CA PHE A 582 -25.68 -14.20 -43.57
C PHE A 582 -24.53 -13.45 -44.31
N PRO A 583 -23.79 -12.52 -43.65
CA PRO A 583 -22.60 -12.90 -42.85
C PRO A 583 -22.30 -12.05 -41.58
N ALA A 584 -21.53 -12.61 -40.64
CA ALA A 584 -20.73 -11.87 -39.65
C ALA A 584 -19.36 -11.51 -40.29
N PRO A 585 -18.61 -10.45 -39.90
CA PRO A 585 -18.06 -10.31 -38.54
C PRO A 585 -17.74 -8.88 -38.00
N ILE A 586 -17.32 -8.81 -36.72
CA ILE A 586 -16.34 -7.89 -36.07
C ILE A 586 -16.29 -6.39 -36.51
N SER A 587 -16.55 -5.47 -35.57
CA SER A 587 -15.72 -4.25 -35.38
C SER A 587 -16.04 -3.48 -34.07
N SER A 588 -15.06 -2.66 -33.66
CA SER A 588 -14.90 -1.86 -32.42
C SER A 588 -16.10 -1.01 -31.96
N PRO A 589 -16.19 -0.67 -30.66
CA PRO A 589 -17.10 0.38 -30.18
C PRO A 589 -16.65 1.76 -30.73
N LEU A 590 -17.61 2.49 -31.30
CA LEU A 590 -17.39 3.80 -31.90
C LEU A 590 -17.39 4.92 -30.83
N VAL A 591 -16.67 6.00 -31.12
CA VAL A 591 -16.76 7.28 -30.38
C VAL A 591 -18.19 7.83 -30.50
N ALA A 592 -18.74 8.34 -29.39
CA ALA A 592 -20.04 9.02 -29.36
C ALA A 592 -19.85 10.55 -29.29
N ASP A 593 -20.07 11.23 -30.42
CA ASP A 593 -20.10 12.69 -30.47
C ASP A 593 -21.31 13.26 -29.71
N THR A 594 -21.09 14.34 -28.96
CA THR A 594 -22.16 15.02 -28.20
C THR A 594 -22.83 16.09 -29.06
N ILE A 595 -24.12 15.90 -29.35
CA ILE A 595 -24.94 16.92 -30.03
C ILE A 595 -25.32 18.01 -29.02
N VAL A 596 -24.94 19.25 -29.32
CA VAL A 596 -25.31 20.44 -28.53
C VAL A 596 -26.75 20.85 -28.86
N VAL A 597 -27.61 20.91 -27.84
CA VAL A 597 -28.91 21.62 -27.91
C VAL A 597 -28.81 22.87 -27.04
N SER A 598 -28.95 24.04 -27.66
CA SER A 598 -28.96 25.34 -26.98
C SER A 598 -30.35 25.65 -26.44
N ALA A 599 -30.43 26.07 -25.17
CA ALA A 599 -31.63 26.63 -24.57
C ALA A 599 -31.28 27.95 -23.87
N ILE A 600 -31.55 29.07 -24.56
CA ILE A 600 -31.46 30.41 -23.98
C ILE A 600 -32.72 30.65 -23.14
N GLY A 601 -32.53 30.98 -21.87
CA GLY A 601 -33.54 31.50 -20.96
C GLY A 601 -32.91 32.60 -20.11
N GLN A 602 -33.44 33.82 -20.19
CA GLN A 602 -32.83 35.01 -19.62
C GLN A 602 -32.89 35.02 -18.08
N ASN A 603 -31.81 35.49 -17.45
CA ASN A 603 -31.90 36.18 -16.16
C ASN A 603 -30.84 37.30 -16.16
N GLU A 604 -31.26 38.52 -15.84
CA GLU A 604 -30.40 39.69 -15.77
C GLU A 604 -29.73 39.79 -14.39
N GLY A 605 -28.43 40.06 -14.34
CA GLY A 605 -27.74 40.34 -13.07
C GLY A 605 -26.21 40.23 -13.18
N VAL A 606 -25.53 41.20 -12.57
CA VAL A 606 -24.06 41.29 -12.39
C VAL A 606 -23.25 41.51 -13.68
N ALA A 607 -22.92 42.77 -13.94
CA ALA A 607 -22.08 43.20 -15.07
C ALA A 607 -20.63 43.54 -14.67
N GLU A 608 -20.20 43.22 -13.45
CA GLU A 608 -18.89 43.63 -12.90
C GLU A 608 -17.80 42.54 -12.99
N ASP A 609 -18.16 41.24 -13.00
CA ASP A 609 -17.18 40.14 -13.06
C ASP A 609 -16.46 39.99 -14.42
N ALA A 610 -17.05 40.52 -15.50
CA ALA A 610 -16.51 40.39 -16.85
C ALA A 610 -15.17 41.13 -17.04
N ASP A 611 -14.94 42.24 -16.33
CA ASP A 611 -13.71 43.03 -16.46
C ASP A 611 -12.53 42.42 -15.71
N ILE A 612 -12.77 41.66 -14.64
CA ILE A 612 -11.71 40.97 -13.86
C ILE A 612 -11.17 39.78 -14.65
N VAL A 613 -12.06 38.91 -15.15
CA VAL A 613 -11.69 37.79 -16.03
C VAL A 613 -11.06 38.31 -17.33
N GLY A 614 -11.57 39.41 -17.87
CA GLY A 614 -11.01 40.11 -19.03
C GLY A 614 -9.64 40.74 -18.78
N ARG A 615 -9.23 40.96 -17.52
CA ARG A 615 -7.89 41.44 -17.14
C ARG A 615 -6.91 40.28 -17.01
N ALA A 616 -7.25 39.25 -16.24
CA ALA A 616 -6.41 38.04 -16.10
C ALA A 616 -6.09 37.38 -17.45
N ARG A 617 -7.08 37.33 -18.36
CA ARG A 617 -6.88 36.79 -19.72
C ARG A 617 -6.01 37.67 -20.63
N ARG A 618 -5.95 38.99 -20.37
CA ARG A 618 -5.02 39.92 -21.06
C ARG A 618 -3.60 39.81 -20.52
N GLU A 619 -3.42 39.70 -19.20
CA GLU A 619 -2.11 39.48 -18.57
C GLU A 619 -1.48 38.15 -19.05
N LEU A 620 -2.26 37.07 -19.16
CA LEU A 620 -1.81 35.79 -19.71
C LEU A 620 -1.44 35.86 -21.21
N GLY A 621 -2.16 36.64 -22.03
CA GLY A 621 -1.82 36.84 -23.44
C GLY A 621 -0.51 37.62 -23.66
N ILE A 622 -0.16 38.52 -22.73
CA ILE A 622 1.11 39.26 -22.75
C ILE A 622 2.32 38.34 -22.49
N ILE A 623 2.09 37.14 -21.92
CA ILE A 623 3.11 36.10 -21.73
C ILE A 623 3.33 35.29 -23.02
N GLU A 624 2.31 35.06 -23.85
CA GLU A 624 2.47 34.34 -25.14
C GLU A 624 3.28 35.15 -26.18
N GLU A 625 3.07 36.47 -26.31
CA GLU A 625 3.80 37.25 -27.33
C GLU A 625 5.30 37.41 -27.03
N ARG A 626 5.71 37.44 -25.76
CA ARG A 626 7.10 37.76 -25.39
C ARG A 626 8.11 36.66 -25.70
N ASP A 627 7.72 35.38 -25.63
CA ASP A 627 8.62 34.26 -25.94
C ASP A 627 8.95 34.15 -27.46
N THR A 628 8.23 34.85 -28.33
CA THR A 628 8.44 34.80 -29.80
C THR A 628 9.43 35.84 -30.34
N SER A 629 9.87 36.80 -29.53
CA SER A 629 10.49 38.05 -30.03
C SER A 629 11.97 38.26 -29.69
N SER A 630 12.64 37.31 -29.02
CA SER A 630 14.06 37.45 -28.62
C SER A 630 14.96 36.30 -29.09
N ILE A 631 15.43 36.38 -30.34
CA ILE A 631 16.61 35.66 -30.83
C ILE A 631 17.58 36.70 -31.46
N VAL A 632 18.66 37.05 -30.71
CA VAL A 632 20.13 37.13 -31.06
C VAL A 632 20.52 37.71 -32.45
N PRO A 633 21.65 38.45 -32.73
CA PRO A 633 23.02 38.52 -32.12
C PRO A 633 23.59 39.99 -31.95
N PRO A 634 24.93 40.28 -31.75
CA PRO A 634 26.14 39.42 -31.74
C PRO A 634 27.15 39.53 -30.56
N GLU A 635 27.85 38.41 -30.38
CA GLU A 635 29.26 38.15 -29.98
C GLU A 635 30.10 39.17 -29.19
N PHE A 636 30.80 38.66 -28.16
CA PHE A 636 32.27 38.51 -28.22
C PHE A 636 32.75 37.34 -27.33
N ALA A 637 33.67 36.51 -27.85
CA ALA A 637 34.12 35.26 -27.23
C ALA A 637 35.40 35.39 -26.38
N VAL A 638 35.58 34.50 -25.39
CA VAL A 638 36.89 34.14 -24.83
C VAL A 638 36.95 32.63 -24.53
N THR A 639 37.55 31.88 -25.48
CA THR A 639 38.25 30.58 -25.37
C THR A 639 37.72 29.48 -24.43
N HIS A 640 37.29 28.38 -25.04
CA HIS A 640 37.30 27.03 -24.44
C HIS A 640 38.73 26.51 -24.20
N VAL A 641 38.88 25.60 -23.23
CA VAL A 641 39.70 24.39 -23.45
C VAL A 641 38.70 23.28 -23.76
N ALA A 642 38.89 22.66 -24.92
CA ALA A 642 37.96 21.71 -25.55
C ALA A 642 38.24 20.27 -25.06
N GLU A 643 37.56 19.21 -25.50
CA GLU A 643 36.71 19.06 -26.70
C GLU A 643 35.70 17.90 -26.48
N GLU A 644 34.70 17.82 -27.35
CA GLU A 644 33.68 16.76 -27.38
C GLU A 644 34.25 15.43 -27.94
N GLU A 645 33.52 14.34 -27.74
CA GLU A 645 33.31 13.43 -28.87
C GLU A 645 31.81 13.08 -28.94
N GLU A 646 31.27 13.22 -30.16
CA GLU A 646 29.84 13.36 -30.45
C GLU A 646 29.17 12.02 -30.77
N ALA A 647 27.85 11.92 -30.55
CA ALA A 647 27.08 10.76 -30.95
C ALA A 647 26.51 10.91 -32.38
N ALA A 648 27.14 10.26 -33.36
CA ALA A 648 26.56 9.67 -34.60
C ALA A 648 27.70 9.44 -35.63
N TYR A 649 27.71 8.44 -36.51
CA TYR A 649 26.63 7.88 -37.33
C TYR A 649 27.12 6.52 -37.89
N ALA A 650 26.23 5.55 -38.07
CA ALA A 650 26.57 4.31 -38.79
C ALA A 650 26.22 4.44 -40.27
N ASP A 651 27.17 4.20 -41.19
CA ASP A 651 27.04 3.24 -42.30
C ASP A 651 28.35 3.15 -43.15
N ALA A 652 28.44 2.08 -43.96
CA ALA A 652 29.22 1.93 -45.18
C ALA A 652 30.78 1.85 -45.13
N ARG A 653 31.27 0.66 -45.51
CA ARG A 653 32.59 0.42 -46.15
C ARG A 653 32.54 0.91 -47.63
N PRO A 654 33.53 0.66 -48.54
CA PRO A 654 34.90 0.12 -48.38
C PRO A 654 36.03 0.81 -49.22
N ILE A 655 37.29 0.41 -48.94
CA ILE A 655 38.46 0.17 -49.87
C ILE A 655 38.91 1.28 -50.86
N VAL A 656 40.23 1.54 -50.92
CA VAL A 656 41.12 1.46 -52.12
C VAL A 656 42.48 2.14 -51.80
N ASP A 657 43.56 1.33 -51.83
CA ASP A 657 44.94 1.55 -52.33
C ASP A 657 45.74 2.86 -52.10
N ALA A 658 47.08 2.87 -52.15
CA ALA A 658 48.14 1.87 -51.94
C ALA A 658 49.50 2.58 -52.00
N ASN A 659 50.55 1.97 -51.44
CA ASN A 659 51.92 1.88 -52.00
C ASN A 659 52.80 1.15 -50.96
N GLU A 660 53.20 -0.11 -51.20
CA GLU A 660 54.46 -0.54 -51.85
C GLU A 660 55.60 -0.74 -50.82
N ALA A 661 56.43 -1.79 -50.87
CA ALA A 661 56.44 -3.02 -51.70
C ALA A 661 57.45 -4.06 -51.12
N ILE A 662 57.62 -5.18 -51.84
CA ILE A 662 58.70 -6.22 -51.74
C ILE A 662 58.43 -7.31 -50.67
N ALA A 663 57.92 -8.53 -50.95
CA ALA A 663 58.29 -9.61 -51.92
C ALA A 663 59.48 -10.49 -51.45
N SER A 664 59.52 -11.83 -51.58
CA SER A 664 58.56 -12.84 -52.10
C SER A 664 59.03 -14.30 -51.88
N ARG A 665 58.16 -15.28 -52.21
CA ARG A 665 58.39 -16.74 -52.50
C ARG A 665 58.57 -17.74 -51.33
N GLU A 666 57.72 -18.76 -51.29
CA GLU A 666 58.04 -20.13 -51.77
C GLU A 666 56.78 -21.03 -51.94
N ILE A 667 56.85 -21.99 -52.88
CA ILE A 667 55.92 -23.13 -53.10
C ILE A 667 56.79 -24.31 -53.59
N PRO A 668 56.70 -25.49 -52.98
CA PRO A 668 56.24 -26.72 -53.68
C PRO A 668 55.27 -27.52 -52.78
N GLU A 669 54.61 -28.63 -53.13
CA GLU A 669 54.11 -29.31 -54.35
C GLU A 669 53.69 -30.74 -53.88
N VAL A 670 52.74 -31.39 -54.57
CA VAL A 670 52.49 -32.87 -54.61
C VAL A 670 51.66 -33.60 -53.51
N ASP A 671 50.79 -34.48 -54.04
CA ASP A 671 50.00 -35.63 -53.52
C ASP A 671 48.56 -35.38 -53.03
N ARG A 672 47.46 -35.86 -53.66
CA ARG A 672 47.04 -37.11 -54.39
C ARG A 672 46.60 -38.28 -53.50
N LEU A 673 45.53 -38.95 -53.97
CA LEU A 673 44.84 -40.15 -53.45
C LEU A 673 43.99 -39.89 -52.18
N GLY A 674 42.79 -40.45 -52.00
CA GLY A 674 41.93 -41.18 -52.95
C GLY A 674 40.97 -42.18 -52.27
N GLY A 675 39.65 -41.92 -52.34
CA GLY A 675 38.56 -42.90 -52.11
C GLY A 675 38.29 -43.36 -50.66
N GLY A 676 37.09 -43.89 -50.41
CA GLY A 676 36.78 -44.72 -49.23
C GLY A 676 35.71 -44.19 -48.26
N ASP A 677 34.44 -44.39 -48.64
CA ASP A 677 33.31 -44.94 -47.88
C ASP A 677 33.24 -44.95 -46.32
N ASP A 678 31.97 -44.85 -45.89
CA ASP A 678 31.33 -45.51 -44.73
C ASP A 678 31.58 -45.10 -43.26
N ALA A 679 30.50 -44.52 -42.71
CA ALA A 679 29.70 -45.06 -41.59
C ALA A 679 30.22 -45.06 -40.13
N SER A 680 29.40 -44.41 -39.29
CA SER A 680 29.04 -44.78 -37.91
C SER A 680 30.14 -44.94 -36.85
N GLN A 681 30.15 -43.99 -35.89
CA GLN A 681 29.65 -44.26 -34.53
C GLN A 681 29.09 -42.98 -33.89
#